data_AF-A0A1F5LMA9-F1
#
_entry.id   AF-A0A1F5LMA9-F1
#
_cell.length_a   1.000
_cell.length_b   1.000
_cell.length_c   1.000
_cell.angle_alpha   90.00
_cell.angle_beta   90.00
_cell.angle_gamma   90.00
#
_symmetry.space_group_name_H-M   'P 1'
#
loop_
_entity.id
_entity.type
_entity.pdbx_description
1 polymer ?
#
loop_
_entity_poly.entity_id
_entity_poly.type
_entity_poly.pdbx_seq_one_letter_code
_entity_poly.pdbx_strand_id
1 'polypeptide(L)'
;MFTISWPSLPKLGLSLFSKKGAIDLRPVKIHESETAQDKPGRALKHLLKLNHVEHGLFVQRYLPSQLPELLCASFLQGASDEDLGRIYEDHINSQVKWEDSPAEVTHLDWRGYLGCREYDRAFVNFFEDELARLGYDWREVVAEYLFDDKEPMFNSIMGGLGAPLVHLAHAFEVSSREMAMEALGLAATCHSSTFKDLEDAAPLNKATYESKSLFEILENVRQDKELDNLFNKPDSQNLKSLITSRNPLLLKHWSAWKIESAMEQFRESQELAAALLVGTSDPENARSGSYNSLFAVLLTTSHAVRVVLPLIPAQFQIPLLRQWWLTTVAIYISQLRPEIDSDRILGYDLKGRDWKWTAEKAVKGKFSTDAQFVKVIRALKELSLTWGDSESFFLKAADADRTSGMQDINVPLYLHAEFLPNIRQITLYVSLPGRPEFNGIRPDIQLSESRKAVIVSLPKPFQDVVETIKLPARVSDASRRGLNATADPATTSASGSNSSHDYSFRMQVDPKDEALAPQDELIDDFVPWTAVEMSHLTRIRCRECATPFLLSPANHEDQNEHSQASTVGWVWKDLPSGNWAEMMDFWHCHKPDPHEGHEKDAKDVALQIEDQHAHTKGYGADSQVVAIPGTVLIDVATFLLAESDCIALKKGNEEEQKSTTQTIQPSNQRTLDCATCNAIIGMEDPIANGWRLLKANVSLNTAPASDSDTGTPEWKSQPTEMIIAAQLLELIERESARRFVVHCGQKTGLVLWVFNPDMRYSNSSSGRSIMAQQAMKVFYQDCADVDGLLHPEIGNPSPLSVEELELPSMIFEALSTALRGSNSMLPLSARRFGEWDIGLLSRFRRDKD
;
A
#
# COMPACT_ATOMS: atom_id res chain seq x y z
N MET A 1 -43.26 9.81 30.05
CA MET A 1 -42.42 10.53 29.08
C MET A 1 -41.44 11.38 29.86
N PHE A 2 -40.23 10.87 30.11
CA PHE A 2 -39.14 11.67 30.65
C PHE A 2 -38.28 12.11 29.46
N THR A 3 -38.48 13.34 29.00
CA THR A 3 -37.57 14.02 28.07
C THR A 3 -36.35 14.48 28.86
N ILE A 4 -35.27 13.73 28.77
CA ILE A 4 -33.96 14.14 29.28
C ILE A 4 -33.37 15.07 28.22
N SER A 5 -33.39 16.38 28.47
CA SER A 5 -32.61 17.34 27.70
C SER A 5 -31.15 17.20 28.09
N TRP A 6 -30.30 16.69 27.18
CA TRP A 6 -28.85 16.81 27.35
C TRP A 6 -28.46 18.30 27.31
N PRO A 7 -27.58 18.76 28.21
CA PRO A 7 -27.11 20.12 28.18
C PRO A 7 -26.30 20.33 26.89
N SER A 8 -26.77 21.23 26.03
CA SER A 8 -26.02 21.71 24.88
C SER A 8 -24.70 22.31 25.38
N LEU A 9 -23.58 21.73 24.95
CA LEU A 9 -22.26 22.35 25.10
C LEU A 9 -22.30 23.75 24.47
N PRO A 10 -21.60 24.75 25.05
CA PRO A 10 -21.53 26.08 24.45
C PRO A 10 -20.91 25.96 23.06
N LYS A 11 -21.59 26.52 22.05
CA LYS A 11 -21.07 26.59 20.67
C LYS A 11 -19.70 27.26 20.68
N LEU A 12 -18.66 26.57 20.20
CA LEU A 12 -17.28 27.04 20.09
C LEU A 12 -17.13 27.87 18.81
N GLY A 13 -18.01 28.86 18.64
CA GLY A 13 -18.05 29.64 17.41
C GLY A 13 -16.69 30.23 17.10
N LEU A 14 -16.11 29.92 15.92
CA LEU A 14 -14.92 30.63 15.41
C LEU A 14 -15.11 32.17 15.43
N SER A 15 -16.36 32.66 15.48
CA SER A 15 -16.68 34.08 15.67
C SER A 15 -16.27 34.67 17.04
N LEU A 16 -15.91 33.84 18.02
CA LEU A 16 -15.41 34.25 19.35
C LEU A 16 -13.89 34.46 19.41
N PHE A 17 -13.12 34.12 18.38
CA PHE A 17 -11.66 34.37 18.38
C PHE A 17 -11.27 35.84 18.14
N SER A 18 -12.23 36.76 18.23
CA SER A 18 -12.08 38.23 18.27
C SER A 18 -11.38 38.75 19.54
N LYS A 19 -10.28 38.13 19.98
CA LYS A 19 -9.26 38.80 20.78
C LYS A 19 -8.19 39.30 19.80
N LYS A 20 -7.72 40.54 19.95
CA LYS A 20 -6.59 41.06 19.16
C LYS A 20 -5.40 40.13 19.32
N GLY A 21 -5.13 39.32 18.30
CA GLY A 21 -3.96 38.46 18.24
C GLY A 21 -2.68 39.26 18.02
N ALA A 22 -1.53 38.58 18.03
CA ALA A 22 -0.25 39.24 17.74
C ALA A 22 -0.18 39.76 16.29
N ILE A 23 -1.00 39.20 15.41
CA ILE A 23 -1.08 39.55 13.98
C ILE A 23 -2.54 39.86 13.64
N ASP A 24 -2.83 41.13 13.37
CA ASP A 24 -4.17 41.64 13.06
C ASP A 24 -4.32 41.80 11.54
N LEU A 25 -4.76 40.72 10.87
CA LEU A 25 -4.98 40.67 9.43
C LEU A 25 -6.46 40.64 9.11
N ARG A 26 -6.84 41.29 8.01
CA ARG A 26 -8.18 41.08 7.44
C ARG A 26 -8.28 39.66 6.86
N PRO A 27 -9.37 38.93 7.12
CA PRO A 27 -9.64 37.67 6.43
C PRO A 27 -9.54 37.82 4.91
N VAL A 28 -9.06 36.77 4.23
CA VAL A 28 -9.13 36.71 2.76
C VAL A 28 -10.59 36.62 2.31
N LYS A 29 -10.85 36.90 1.04
CA LYS A 29 -12.19 36.77 0.49
C LYS A 29 -12.60 35.29 0.52
N ILE A 30 -13.68 34.99 1.24
CA ILE A 30 -14.28 33.65 1.26
C ILE A 30 -15.25 33.54 0.09
N HIS A 31 -15.14 32.45 -0.67
CA HIS A 31 -15.96 32.09 -1.79
C HIS A 31 -16.91 30.96 -1.37
N GLU A 32 -18.21 31.23 -1.27
CA GLU A 32 -19.20 30.23 -0.84
C GLU A 32 -19.50 29.21 -1.96
N SER A 33 -18.58 28.27 -2.19
CA SER A 33 -18.70 27.29 -3.28
C SER A 33 -19.94 26.39 -3.13
N GLU A 34 -20.33 26.07 -1.89
CA GLU A 34 -21.50 25.23 -1.60
C GLU A 34 -22.82 25.84 -2.11
N THR A 35 -22.93 27.16 -2.16
CA THR A 35 -24.14 27.89 -2.57
C THR A 35 -23.97 28.64 -3.89
N ALA A 36 -22.85 28.44 -4.58
CA ALA A 36 -22.53 29.11 -5.82
C ALA A 36 -23.57 28.83 -6.93
N GLN A 37 -24.01 29.90 -7.59
CA GLN A 37 -25.01 29.83 -8.66
C GLN A 37 -24.40 29.92 -10.06
N ASP A 38 -23.15 30.40 -10.17
CA ASP A 38 -22.39 30.44 -11.41
C ASP A 38 -21.88 29.05 -11.80
N LYS A 39 -21.63 28.84 -13.10
CA LYS A 39 -21.19 27.53 -13.61
C LYS A 39 -19.85 27.08 -13.01
N PRO A 40 -18.79 27.92 -12.94
CA PRO A 40 -17.51 27.50 -12.37
C PRO A 40 -17.62 27.09 -10.89
N GLY A 41 -18.35 27.85 -10.07
CA GLY A 41 -18.56 27.50 -8.66
C GLY A 41 -19.28 26.16 -8.47
N ARG A 42 -20.30 25.86 -9.29
CA ARG A 42 -20.95 24.53 -9.28
C ARG A 42 -20.02 23.41 -9.74
N ALA A 43 -19.20 23.67 -10.77
CA ALA A 43 -18.23 22.69 -11.25
C ALA A 43 -17.19 22.36 -10.17
N LEU A 44 -16.61 23.37 -9.53
CA LEU A 44 -15.69 23.18 -8.41
C LEU A 44 -16.34 22.32 -7.31
N LYS A 45 -17.55 22.69 -6.87
CA LYS A 45 -18.30 21.94 -5.86
C LYS A 45 -18.46 20.47 -6.24
N HIS A 46 -18.90 20.17 -7.46
CA HIS A 46 -19.12 18.79 -7.90
C HIS A 46 -17.82 17.99 -7.99
N LEU A 47 -16.75 18.60 -8.51
CA LEU A 47 -15.46 17.92 -8.66
C LEU A 47 -14.79 17.64 -7.31
N LEU A 48 -14.87 18.57 -6.36
CA LEU A 48 -14.38 18.33 -4.99
C LEU A 48 -15.15 17.20 -4.32
N LYS A 49 -16.49 17.17 -4.43
CA LYS A 49 -17.30 16.07 -3.88
C LYS A 49 -17.02 14.73 -4.56
N LEU A 50 -16.85 14.73 -5.88
CA LEU A 50 -16.51 13.52 -6.61
C LEU A 50 -15.15 12.99 -6.18
N ASN A 51 -14.13 13.86 -6.06
CA ASN A 51 -12.82 13.48 -5.55
C ASN A 51 -12.91 12.89 -4.15
N HIS A 52 -13.60 13.59 -3.25
CA HIS A 52 -13.79 13.19 -1.86
C HIS A 52 -14.40 11.78 -1.72
N VAL A 53 -15.39 11.45 -2.57
CA VAL A 53 -16.07 10.17 -2.55
C VAL A 53 -15.25 9.05 -3.20
N GLU A 54 -14.45 9.34 -4.22
CA GLU A 54 -13.80 8.31 -5.03
C GLU A 54 -12.33 8.03 -4.66
N HIS A 55 -11.60 9.04 -4.18
CA HIS A 55 -10.13 8.99 -4.09
C HIS A 55 -9.61 9.25 -2.69
N GLY A 56 -8.56 8.52 -2.32
CA GLY A 56 -7.90 8.64 -1.03
C GLY A 56 -7.05 9.89 -0.88
N LEU A 57 -6.58 10.14 0.35
CA LEU A 57 -5.78 11.33 0.67
C LEU A 57 -4.38 11.30 0.04
N PHE A 58 -3.89 10.11 -0.31
CA PHE A 58 -2.53 9.90 -0.80
C PHE A 58 -2.49 9.29 -2.21
N VAL A 59 -1.59 9.80 -3.03
CA VAL A 59 -1.13 9.18 -4.27
C VAL A 59 0.06 8.25 -3.95
N GLN A 60 0.08 7.06 -4.56
CA GLN A 60 1.14 6.06 -4.37
C GLN A 60 1.43 5.73 -2.88
N ARG A 61 0.41 5.82 -2.00
CA ARG A 61 0.45 5.59 -0.54
C ARG A 61 1.33 6.55 0.31
N TYR A 62 2.07 7.48 -0.29
CA TYR A 62 3.01 8.32 0.47
C TYR A 62 2.92 9.83 0.24
N LEU A 63 2.43 10.28 -0.90
CA LEU A 63 2.39 11.70 -1.25
C LEU A 63 0.94 12.21 -1.15
N PRO A 64 0.65 13.26 -0.38
CA PRO A 64 -0.69 13.84 -0.34
C PRO A 64 -1.18 14.24 -1.73
N SER A 65 -2.43 13.94 -2.04
CA SER A 65 -3.05 14.39 -3.30
C SER A 65 -3.12 15.91 -3.34
N GLN A 66 -2.68 16.50 -4.44
CA GLN A 66 -2.72 17.96 -4.65
C GLN A 66 -3.87 18.38 -5.58
N LEU A 67 -4.68 17.43 -6.06
CA LEU A 67 -5.75 17.71 -7.03
C LEU A 67 -6.82 18.67 -6.46
N PRO A 68 -7.34 18.49 -5.23
CA PRO A 68 -8.32 19.43 -4.67
C PRO A 68 -7.78 20.85 -4.56
N GLU A 69 -6.51 20.99 -4.13
CA GLU A 69 -5.83 22.28 -4.02
C GLU A 69 -5.64 22.94 -5.39
N LEU A 70 -5.26 22.17 -6.42
CA LEU A 70 -5.11 22.65 -7.79
C LEU A 70 -6.44 23.15 -8.38
N LEU A 71 -7.53 22.42 -8.15
CA LEU A 71 -8.87 22.86 -8.58
C LEU A 71 -9.26 24.18 -7.93
N CYS A 72 -9.04 24.30 -6.61
CA CYS A 72 -9.32 25.53 -5.88
C CYS A 72 -8.45 26.70 -6.35
N ALA A 73 -7.13 26.50 -6.46
CA ALA A 73 -6.21 27.53 -6.90
C ALA A 73 -6.50 27.99 -8.34
N SER A 74 -6.95 27.09 -9.21
CA SER A 74 -7.37 27.40 -10.59
C SER A 74 -8.68 28.20 -10.60
N PHE A 75 -9.69 27.76 -9.83
CA PHE A 75 -10.96 28.48 -9.69
C PHE A 75 -10.76 29.91 -9.18
N LEU A 76 -9.94 30.08 -8.13
CA LEU A 76 -9.64 31.39 -7.55
C LEU A 76 -8.85 32.31 -8.52
N GLN A 77 -8.23 31.73 -9.56
CA GLN A 77 -7.57 32.47 -10.64
C GLN A 77 -8.48 32.73 -11.86
N GLY A 78 -9.73 32.27 -11.82
CA GLY A 78 -10.73 32.54 -12.86
C GLY A 78 -10.92 31.41 -13.88
N ALA A 79 -10.59 30.17 -13.52
CA ALA A 79 -10.90 29.00 -14.33
C ALA A 79 -12.41 28.87 -14.60
N SER A 80 -12.76 28.52 -15.84
CA SER A 80 -14.13 28.17 -16.22
C SER A 80 -14.47 26.72 -15.81
N ASP A 81 -15.72 26.33 -15.95
CA ASP A 81 -16.16 24.95 -15.75
C ASP A 81 -15.46 23.96 -16.69
N GLU A 82 -15.19 24.36 -17.93
CA GLU A 82 -14.41 23.55 -18.89
C GLU A 82 -12.94 23.40 -18.47
N ASP A 83 -12.32 24.49 -17.96
CA ASP A 83 -10.94 24.46 -17.50
C ASP A 83 -10.79 23.53 -16.28
N LEU A 84 -11.73 23.57 -15.33
CA LEU A 84 -11.74 22.70 -14.15
C LEU A 84 -11.97 21.22 -14.52
N GLY A 85 -12.89 20.94 -15.45
CA GLY A 85 -13.11 19.59 -15.96
C GLY A 85 -11.85 18.99 -16.59
N ARG A 86 -11.17 19.75 -17.45
CA ARG A 86 -9.89 19.35 -18.06
C ARG A 86 -8.82 19.04 -17.01
N ILE A 87 -8.67 19.88 -15.99
CA ILE A 87 -7.69 19.66 -14.91
C ILE A 87 -7.97 18.36 -14.17
N TYR A 88 -9.25 18.10 -13.87
CA TYR A 88 -9.69 16.90 -13.18
C TYR A 88 -9.41 15.63 -13.99
N GLU A 89 -9.78 15.62 -15.28
CA GLU A 89 -9.55 14.50 -16.19
C GLU A 89 -8.06 14.18 -16.39
N ASP A 90 -7.18 15.19 -16.39
CA ASP A 90 -5.73 14.98 -16.51
C ASP A 90 -5.15 14.24 -15.28
N HIS A 91 -5.68 14.51 -14.09
CA HIS A 91 -5.13 13.98 -12.83
C HIS A 91 -5.76 12.68 -12.36
N ILE A 92 -7.00 12.36 -12.76
CA ILE A 92 -7.72 11.21 -12.19
C ILE A 92 -6.98 9.88 -12.39
N ASN A 93 -6.22 9.74 -13.49
CA ASN A 93 -5.46 8.51 -13.78
C ASN A 93 -4.29 8.26 -12.81
N SER A 94 -3.80 9.30 -12.12
CA SER A 94 -2.75 9.17 -11.12
C SER A 94 -3.29 9.07 -9.70
N GLN A 95 -4.60 9.29 -9.49
CA GLN A 95 -5.22 9.18 -8.17
C GLN A 95 -5.40 7.72 -7.76
N VAL A 96 -5.34 7.48 -6.45
CA VAL A 96 -5.60 6.18 -5.85
C VAL A 96 -7.01 6.21 -5.27
N LYS A 97 -7.82 5.22 -5.63
CA LYS A 97 -9.16 5.09 -5.04
C LYS A 97 -9.07 4.75 -3.56
N TRP A 98 -10.11 5.05 -2.80
CA TRP A 98 -10.20 4.63 -1.41
C TRP A 98 -9.93 3.13 -1.24
N GLU A 99 -8.99 2.80 -0.37
CA GLU A 99 -8.79 1.46 0.17
C GLU A 99 -9.52 1.37 1.52
N ASP A 100 -10.01 0.19 1.91
CA ASP A 100 -10.60 0.00 3.23
C ASP A 100 -9.51 0.06 4.30
N SER A 101 -9.73 0.88 5.33
CA SER A 101 -8.81 0.96 6.47
C SER A 101 -8.82 -0.33 7.30
N PRO A 102 -7.73 -0.68 8.00
CA PRO A 102 -7.66 -1.92 8.77
C PRO A 102 -8.74 -2.07 9.85
N ALA A 103 -9.19 -0.95 10.42
CA ALA A 103 -10.30 -0.87 11.35
C ALA A 103 -10.96 0.52 11.30
N GLU A 104 -12.13 0.64 11.92
CA GLU A 104 -12.80 1.93 12.12
C GLU A 104 -12.09 2.76 13.21
N VAL A 105 -12.18 4.09 13.09
CA VAL A 105 -11.64 5.04 14.05
C VAL A 105 -12.81 5.67 14.81
N THR A 106 -12.77 5.66 16.14
CA THR A 106 -13.85 6.20 16.98
C THR A 106 -13.36 7.35 17.87
N HIS A 107 -14.31 8.09 18.44
CA HIS A 107 -14.01 9.16 19.39
C HIS A 107 -13.19 8.67 20.62
N LEU A 108 -13.24 7.37 20.96
CA LEU A 108 -12.53 6.83 22.13
C LEU A 108 -11.06 6.47 21.85
N ASP A 109 -10.73 6.11 20.61
CA ASP A 109 -9.45 5.48 20.27
C ASP A 109 -8.69 6.15 19.11
N TRP A 110 -9.25 7.19 18.47
CA TRP A 110 -8.64 7.86 17.32
C TRP A 110 -7.18 8.29 17.51
N ARG A 111 -6.78 8.64 18.73
CA ARG A 111 -5.40 8.98 19.07
C ARG A 111 -4.41 7.82 18.86
N GLY A 112 -4.86 6.60 19.08
CA GLY A 112 -4.04 5.39 18.92
C GLY A 112 -3.61 5.14 17.48
N TYR A 113 -4.29 5.75 16.51
CA TYR A 113 -4.02 5.59 15.09
C TYR A 113 -3.33 6.81 14.45
N LEU A 114 -2.96 7.83 15.24
CA LEU A 114 -2.27 9.00 14.72
C LEU A 114 -0.94 8.62 14.05
N GLY A 115 -0.74 9.12 12.83
CA GLY A 115 0.43 8.81 12.01
C GLY A 115 0.32 7.50 11.21
N CYS A 116 -0.74 6.71 11.41
CA CYS A 116 -1.01 5.50 10.63
C CYS A 116 -1.73 5.88 9.32
N ARG A 117 -0.98 5.92 8.21
CA ARG A 117 -1.48 6.40 6.92
C ARG A 117 -2.52 5.49 6.28
N GLU A 118 -2.48 4.20 6.61
CA GLU A 118 -3.47 3.20 6.18
C GLU A 118 -4.86 3.40 6.80
N TYR A 119 -4.99 4.31 7.78
CA TYR A 119 -6.26 4.73 8.37
C TYR A 119 -6.81 6.02 7.75
N ASP A 120 -6.30 6.46 6.59
CA ASP A 120 -6.74 7.72 5.95
C ASP A 120 -8.27 7.77 5.75
N ARG A 121 -8.87 6.72 5.19
CA ARG A 121 -10.32 6.61 5.02
C ARG A 121 -11.06 6.63 6.35
N ALA A 122 -10.60 5.85 7.33
CA ALA A 122 -11.23 5.80 8.65
C ALA A 122 -11.18 7.16 9.37
N PHE A 123 -10.08 7.92 9.24
CA PHE A 123 -10.01 9.27 9.79
C PHE A 123 -10.96 10.25 9.09
N VAL A 124 -11.06 10.21 7.76
CA VAL A 124 -12.02 11.06 7.04
C VAL A 124 -13.46 10.73 7.47
N ASN A 125 -13.82 9.44 7.49
CA ASN A 125 -15.13 9.00 7.98
C ASN A 125 -15.39 9.47 9.41
N PHE A 126 -14.40 9.33 10.30
CA PHE A 126 -14.51 9.78 11.68
C PHE A 126 -14.82 11.28 11.78
N PHE A 127 -14.09 12.14 11.05
CA PHE A 127 -14.37 13.58 11.08
C PHE A 127 -15.71 13.92 10.41
N GLU A 128 -16.15 13.17 9.40
CA GLU A 128 -17.49 13.29 8.83
C GLU A 128 -18.59 12.94 9.85
N ASP A 129 -18.40 11.88 10.64
CA ASP A 129 -19.34 11.50 11.70
C ASP A 129 -19.42 12.56 12.79
N GLU A 130 -18.28 13.20 13.12
CA GLU A 130 -18.22 14.28 14.10
C GLU A 130 -18.98 15.54 13.67
N LEU A 131 -19.24 15.73 12.37
CA LEU A 131 -20.14 16.78 11.90
C LEU A 131 -21.52 16.64 12.52
N ALA A 132 -22.06 15.41 12.65
CA ALA A 132 -23.38 15.20 13.23
C ALA A 132 -23.42 15.62 14.71
N ARG A 133 -22.36 15.36 15.47
CA ARG A 133 -22.23 15.76 16.88
C ARG A 133 -22.14 17.29 17.03
N LEU A 134 -21.49 17.95 16.09
CA LEU A 134 -21.22 19.39 16.10
C LEU A 134 -22.17 20.22 15.22
N GLY A 135 -23.37 19.71 14.96
CA GLY A 135 -24.44 20.46 14.30
C GLY A 135 -24.17 20.79 12.84
N TYR A 136 -23.37 19.96 12.16
CA TYR A 136 -22.94 20.07 10.76
C TYR A 136 -22.13 21.33 10.43
N ASP A 137 -21.54 21.98 11.43
CA ASP A 137 -20.57 23.05 11.20
C ASP A 137 -19.15 22.48 11.22
N TRP A 138 -18.57 22.28 10.04
CA TRP A 138 -17.21 21.74 9.88
C TRP A 138 -16.16 22.61 10.59
N ARG A 139 -16.45 23.90 10.79
CA ARG A 139 -15.59 24.84 11.51
C ARG A 139 -15.45 24.49 12.98
N GLU A 140 -16.52 23.98 13.59
CA GLU A 140 -16.52 23.50 14.98
C GLU A 140 -15.70 22.22 15.10
N VAL A 141 -15.78 21.32 14.11
CA VAL A 141 -14.96 20.09 14.08
C VAL A 141 -13.47 20.45 14.00
N VAL A 142 -13.12 21.36 13.10
CA VAL A 142 -11.75 21.91 13.01
C VAL A 142 -11.33 22.54 14.33
N ALA A 143 -12.21 23.33 14.97
CA ALA A 143 -11.91 23.99 16.23
C ALA A 143 -11.62 22.99 17.36
N GLU A 144 -12.47 21.98 17.53
CA GLU A 144 -12.35 20.98 18.58
C GLU A 144 -11.06 20.16 18.43
N TYR A 145 -10.81 19.61 17.25
CA TYR A 145 -9.71 18.67 17.05
C TYR A 145 -8.34 19.33 16.84
N LEU A 146 -8.28 20.53 16.24
CA LEU A 146 -7.01 21.25 16.09
C LEU A 146 -6.66 22.15 17.27
N PHE A 147 -7.62 22.69 18.02
CA PHE A 147 -7.33 23.80 18.95
C PHE A 147 -7.83 23.63 20.38
N ASP A 148 -8.96 22.94 20.63
CA ASP A 148 -9.63 22.94 21.94
C ASP A 148 -9.59 21.59 22.69
N ASP A 149 -8.94 20.58 22.14
CA ASP A 149 -8.74 19.31 22.84
C ASP A 149 -7.67 19.44 23.97
N LYS A 150 -7.71 18.55 24.96
CA LYS A 150 -6.65 18.35 25.97
C LYS A 150 -5.28 18.11 25.33
N GLU A 151 -5.26 17.43 24.19
CA GLU A 151 -4.06 17.21 23.36
C GLU A 151 -4.39 17.54 21.89
N PRO A 152 -4.28 18.83 21.50
CA PRO A 152 -4.70 19.28 20.18
C PRO A 152 -3.76 18.77 19.07
N MET A 153 -4.33 18.45 17.90
CA MET A 153 -3.56 18.07 16.70
C MET A 153 -2.85 19.25 16.02
N PHE A 154 -2.85 20.44 16.61
CA PHE A 154 -2.21 21.64 16.06
C PHE A 154 -0.77 21.40 15.56
N ASN A 155 0.03 20.63 16.29
CA ASN A 155 1.42 20.34 15.93
C ASN A 155 1.56 19.43 14.69
N SER A 156 0.46 18.89 14.18
CA SER A 156 0.39 18.08 12.97
C SER A 156 0.04 18.87 11.72
N ILE A 157 -0.35 20.14 11.85
CA ILE A 157 -0.78 20.95 10.71
C ILE A 157 0.35 21.21 9.71
N MET A 158 1.60 21.24 10.20
CA MET A 158 2.83 21.32 9.39
C MET A 158 3.39 19.94 9.01
N GLY A 159 2.70 18.84 9.34
CA GLY A 159 3.02 17.49 8.89
C GLY A 159 2.99 17.38 7.35
N GLY A 160 3.72 16.42 6.79
CA GLY A 160 3.77 16.25 5.33
C GLY A 160 4.23 17.50 4.56
N LEU A 161 5.14 18.30 5.16
CA LEU A 161 5.59 19.60 4.64
C LEU A 161 4.48 20.67 4.55
N GLY A 162 3.47 20.59 5.42
CA GLY A 162 2.37 21.55 5.49
C GLY A 162 1.22 21.25 4.54
N ALA A 163 1.12 20.04 3.99
CA ALA A 163 -0.04 19.62 3.20
C ALA A 163 -1.38 19.81 3.97
N PRO A 164 -1.53 19.41 5.25
CA PRO A 164 -2.76 19.68 5.99
C PRO A 164 -3.09 21.18 6.11
N LEU A 165 -2.08 22.02 6.30
CA LEU A 165 -2.24 23.48 6.38
C LEU A 165 -2.72 24.08 5.05
N VAL A 166 -2.11 23.69 3.93
CA VAL A 166 -2.49 24.18 2.59
C VAL A 166 -3.90 23.72 2.24
N HIS A 167 -4.24 22.48 2.53
CA HIS A 167 -5.58 21.93 2.31
C HIS A 167 -6.64 22.66 3.16
N LEU A 168 -6.36 22.89 4.45
CA LEU A 168 -7.24 23.64 5.35
C LEU A 168 -7.42 25.09 4.91
N ALA A 169 -6.37 25.76 4.44
CA ALA A 169 -6.46 27.12 3.93
C ALA A 169 -7.42 27.21 2.74
N HIS A 170 -7.32 26.29 1.78
CA HIS A 170 -8.27 26.23 0.67
C HIS A 170 -9.69 25.91 1.15
N ALA A 171 -9.86 25.01 2.13
CA ALA A 171 -11.18 24.73 2.72
C ALA A 171 -11.85 26.00 3.26
N PHE A 172 -11.09 26.89 3.93
CA PHE A 172 -11.57 28.20 4.37
C PHE A 172 -11.84 29.17 3.20
N GLU A 173 -10.95 29.24 2.20
CA GLU A 173 -11.13 30.14 1.05
C GLU A 173 -12.35 29.80 0.21
N VAL A 174 -12.64 28.51 -0.02
CA VAL A 174 -13.78 28.07 -0.83
C VAL A 174 -14.97 27.56 -0.01
N SER A 175 -14.93 27.69 1.32
CA SER A 175 -16.01 27.27 2.24
C SER A 175 -16.43 25.80 2.02
N SER A 176 -15.45 24.90 1.84
CA SER A 176 -15.69 23.48 1.54
C SER A 176 -15.52 22.60 2.77
N ARG A 177 -16.59 21.88 3.14
CA ARG A 177 -16.56 20.93 4.24
C ARG A 177 -15.75 19.69 3.89
N GLU A 178 -15.84 19.20 2.65
CA GLU A 178 -15.13 18.00 2.19
C GLU A 178 -13.63 18.20 2.32
N MET A 179 -13.11 19.35 1.87
CA MET A 179 -11.71 19.71 2.07
C MET A 179 -11.34 19.88 3.54
N ALA A 180 -12.25 20.39 4.39
CA ALA A 180 -11.96 20.51 5.81
C ALA A 180 -11.79 19.15 6.49
N MET A 181 -12.62 18.16 6.15
CA MET A 181 -12.52 16.80 6.70
C MET A 181 -11.27 16.09 6.19
N GLU A 182 -10.95 16.24 4.90
CA GLU A 182 -9.70 15.76 4.32
C GLU A 182 -8.48 16.41 4.97
N ALA A 183 -8.52 17.71 5.31
CA ALA A 183 -7.42 18.39 5.98
C ALA A 183 -7.18 17.85 7.39
N LEU A 184 -8.24 17.52 8.13
CA LEU A 184 -8.14 16.85 9.43
C LEU A 184 -7.62 15.42 9.29
N GLY A 185 -8.08 14.68 8.27
CA GLY A 185 -7.56 13.35 7.93
C GLY A 185 -6.07 13.39 7.59
N LEU A 186 -5.63 14.39 6.80
CA LEU A 186 -4.22 14.62 6.50
C LEU A 186 -3.44 14.98 7.76
N ALA A 187 -3.98 15.83 8.64
CA ALA A 187 -3.32 16.17 9.91
C ALA A 187 -3.15 14.93 10.81
N ALA A 188 -4.17 14.07 10.88
CA ALA A 188 -4.14 12.84 11.67
C ALA A 188 -3.13 11.82 11.12
N THR A 189 -3.16 11.58 9.80
CA THR A 189 -2.28 10.59 9.13
C THR A 189 -0.85 11.07 8.92
N CYS A 190 -0.62 12.40 8.83
CA CYS A 190 0.72 12.99 8.79
C CYS A 190 1.24 13.38 10.18
N HIS A 191 0.54 12.98 11.26
CA HIS A 191 0.93 13.29 12.63
C HIS A 191 2.38 12.85 12.91
N SER A 192 3.13 13.73 13.56
CA SER A 192 4.47 13.46 14.05
C SER A 192 4.73 14.28 15.32
N SER A 193 5.33 13.66 16.34
CA SER A 193 5.74 14.34 17.57
C SER A 193 6.89 15.34 17.36
N THR A 194 7.56 15.28 16.20
CA THR A 194 8.73 16.08 15.83
C THR A 194 8.65 17.55 16.26
N PHE A 195 7.58 18.28 15.91
CA PHE A 195 7.47 19.71 16.26
C PHE A 195 7.40 19.94 17.78
N LYS A 196 6.65 19.09 18.49
CA LYS A 196 6.53 19.15 19.95
C LYS A 196 7.87 18.82 20.61
N ASP A 197 8.52 17.76 20.16
CA ASP A 197 9.82 17.32 20.66
C ASP A 197 10.91 18.39 20.42
N LEU A 198 10.85 19.08 19.28
CA LEU A 198 11.75 20.18 18.93
C LEU A 198 11.52 21.42 19.80
N GLU A 199 10.26 21.77 20.05
CA GLU A 199 9.88 22.88 20.93
C GLU A 199 10.30 22.60 22.38
N ASP A 200 10.10 21.37 22.87
CA ASP A 200 10.52 20.94 24.20
C ASP A 200 12.06 20.92 24.34
N ALA A 201 12.78 20.60 23.27
CA ALA A 201 14.26 20.62 23.23
C ALA A 201 14.86 22.02 23.04
N ALA A 202 14.08 23.01 22.61
CA ALA A 202 14.54 24.36 22.31
C ALA A 202 15.28 25.07 23.47
N PRO A 203 14.80 25.02 24.74
CA PRO A 203 15.45 25.72 25.84
C PRO A 203 16.87 25.22 26.12
N LEU A 204 17.16 23.95 25.79
CA LEU A 204 18.47 23.32 25.96
C LEU A 204 19.47 23.71 24.85
N ASN A 205 18.97 24.23 23.73
CA ASN A 205 19.75 24.55 22.52
C ASN A 205 19.59 26.02 22.14
N LYS A 206 19.78 26.91 23.12
CA LYS A 206 19.54 28.35 22.95
C LYS A 206 20.46 28.94 21.88
N ALA A 207 19.89 29.78 21.00
CA ALA A 207 20.63 30.49 19.97
C ALA A 207 21.83 31.27 20.55
N THR A 208 22.93 31.27 19.80
CA THR A 208 24.14 32.06 20.13
C THR A 208 24.02 33.51 19.69
N TYR A 209 22.96 33.85 18.96
CA TYR A 209 22.63 35.19 18.47
C TYR A 209 21.11 35.37 18.41
N GLU A 210 20.66 36.61 18.28
CA GLU A 210 19.25 36.95 18.05
C GLU A 210 19.17 37.92 16.88
N SER A 211 18.16 37.77 16.02
CA SER A 211 17.85 38.75 14.97
C SER A 211 16.35 38.92 14.80
N LYS A 212 15.96 40.13 14.38
CA LYS A 212 14.58 40.46 13.99
C LYS A 212 14.34 40.24 12.48
N SER A 213 15.40 40.10 11.68
CA SER A 213 15.31 39.91 10.23
C SER A 213 15.51 38.44 9.86
N LEU A 214 14.56 37.87 9.14
CA LEU A 214 14.66 36.49 8.66
C LEU A 214 15.76 36.32 7.60
N PHE A 215 16.00 37.35 6.77
CA PHE A 215 17.10 37.37 5.81
C PHE A 215 18.46 37.31 6.51
N GLU A 216 18.65 38.09 7.57
CA GLU A 216 19.90 38.06 8.37
C GLU A 216 20.13 36.69 9.01
N ILE A 217 19.07 36.03 9.46
CA ILE A 217 19.18 34.67 10.04
C ILE A 217 19.60 33.67 8.97
N LEU A 218 18.99 33.67 7.77
CA LEU A 218 19.42 32.75 6.70
C LEU A 218 20.84 33.05 6.20
N GLU A 219 21.28 34.30 6.19
CA GLU A 219 22.68 34.61 5.89
C GLU A 219 23.62 34.05 6.96
N ASN A 220 23.25 34.16 8.24
CA ASN A 220 24.01 33.53 9.32
C ASN A 220 24.02 32.00 9.22
N VAL A 221 22.92 31.36 8.78
CA VAL A 221 22.88 29.91 8.49
C VAL A 221 23.86 29.57 7.36
N ARG A 222 23.87 30.36 6.29
CA ARG A 222 24.76 30.18 5.13
C ARG A 222 26.24 30.26 5.50
N GLN A 223 26.60 31.17 6.40
CA GLN A 223 27.99 31.38 6.86
C GLN A 223 28.41 30.43 7.99
N ASP A 224 27.50 29.61 8.53
CA ASP A 224 27.84 28.71 9.64
C ASP A 224 28.71 27.53 9.15
N LYS A 225 29.97 27.53 9.58
CA LYS A 225 30.95 26.50 9.22
C LYS A 225 30.64 25.13 9.81
N GLU A 226 29.82 25.05 10.86
CA GLU A 226 29.40 23.77 11.45
C GLU A 226 28.46 22.99 10.51
N LEU A 227 27.86 23.68 9.53
CA LEU A 227 26.99 23.10 8.50
C LEU A 227 27.74 22.77 7.19
N ASP A 228 29.05 23.04 7.10
CA ASP A 228 29.85 22.74 5.92
C ASP A 228 30.02 21.23 5.74
N ASN A 229 29.87 20.75 4.49
CA ASN A 229 29.93 19.33 4.12
C ASN A 229 28.93 18.43 4.90
N LEU A 230 27.88 19.02 5.48
CA LEU A 230 26.84 18.25 6.17
C LEU A 230 26.12 17.31 5.19
N PHE A 231 25.92 17.78 3.95
CA PHE A 231 25.31 17.03 2.86
C PHE A 231 26.12 17.25 1.57
N ASN A 232 26.16 16.21 0.72
CA ASN A 232 26.95 16.24 -0.52
C ASN A 232 26.21 16.87 -1.71
N LYS A 233 24.87 16.85 -1.68
CA LYS A 233 24.00 17.43 -2.72
C LYS A 233 22.66 17.88 -2.12
N PRO A 234 21.96 18.85 -2.73
CA PRO A 234 20.57 19.18 -2.37
C PRO A 234 19.67 17.95 -2.57
N ASP A 235 18.90 17.59 -1.55
CA ASP A 235 18.01 16.42 -1.56
C ASP A 235 16.91 16.56 -0.50
N SER A 236 15.70 16.06 -0.78
CA SER A 236 14.59 16.05 0.19
C SER A 236 14.85 15.10 1.37
N GLN A 237 15.64 14.04 1.18
CA GLN A 237 15.99 13.08 2.25
C GLN A 237 16.88 13.70 3.33
N ASN A 238 17.64 14.75 2.99
CA ASN A 238 18.47 15.49 3.95
C ASN A 238 17.61 16.05 5.10
N LEU A 239 16.34 16.38 4.83
CA LEU A 239 15.42 16.93 5.83
C LEU A 239 15.19 15.95 6.99
N LYS A 240 14.93 14.67 6.67
CA LYS A 240 14.73 13.63 7.69
C LYS A 240 16.00 13.42 8.53
N SER A 241 17.16 13.40 7.87
CA SER A 241 18.46 13.25 8.55
C SER A 241 18.78 14.46 9.45
N LEU A 242 18.49 15.68 9.00
CA LEU A 242 18.73 16.90 9.75
C LEU A 242 17.89 16.93 11.03
N ILE A 243 16.60 16.65 10.90
CA ILE A 243 15.64 16.65 12.01
C ILE A 243 15.96 15.55 13.04
N THR A 244 16.24 14.33 12.58
CA THR A 244 16.40 13.17 13.49
C THR A 244 17.77 13.13 14.16
N SER A 245 18.84 13.50 13.45
CA SER A 245 20.22 13.21 13.88
C SER A 245 21.06 14.45 14.19
N ARG A 246 20.60 15.66 13.83
CA ARG A 246 21.40 16.90 13.90
C ARG A 246 20.59 18.09 14.43
N ASN A 247 19.62 17.81 15.31
CA ASN A 247 18.69 18.76 15.88
C ASN A 247 19.32 20.03 16.51
N PRO A 248 20.44 19.98 17.27
CA PRO A 248 21.00 21.17 17.92
C PRO A 248 21.39 22.30 16.96
N LEU A 249 21.94 21.97 15.78
CA LEU A 249 22.36 22.96 14.77
C LEU A 249 21.14 23.65 14.13
N LEU A 250 20.07 22.88 13.89
CA LEU A 250 18.81 23.43 13.39
C LEU A 250 18.17 24.35 14.44
N LEU A 251 18.09 23.92 15.71
CA LEU A 251 17.48 24.70 16.79
C LEU A 251 18.26 25.97 17.12
N LYS A 252 19.60 25.96 16.99
CA LYS A 252 20.45 27.15 17.12
C LYS A 252 19.97 28.29 16.24
N HIS A 253 19.65 28.01 14.97
CA HIS A 253 19.21 29.03 14.01
C HIS A 253 17.70 29.31 14.09
N TRP A 254 16.89 28.28 14.30
CA TRP A 254 15.44 28.45 14.44
C TRP A 254 15.08 29.33 15.65
N SER A 255 15.76 29.14 16.79
CA SER A 255 15.51 29.92 18.01
C SER A 255 16.09 31.34 17.96
N ALA A 256 16.93 31.67 16.96
CA ALA A 256 17.51 33.01 16.80
C ALA A 256 16.49 34.07 16.37
N TRP A 257 15.33 33.67 15.83
CA TRP A 257 14.31 34.61 15.40
C TRP A 257 13.63 35.26 16.61
N LYS A 258 13.78 36.57 16.75
CA LYS A 258 13.17 37.37 17.81
C LYS A 258 11.96 38.12 17.26
N ILE A 259 10.76 37.69 17.64
CA ILE A 259 9.51 38.29 17.18
C ILE A 259 9.12 39.43 18.13
N GLU A 260 9.20 40.67 17.65
CA GLU A 260 8.79 41.88 18.37
C GLU A 260 7.71 42.65 17.59
N SER A 261 7.91 42.81 16.28
CA SER A 261 6.95 43.40 15.33
C SER A 261 6.32 42.30 14.49
N ALA A 262 5.48 41.46 15.10
CA ALA A 262 4.95 40.25 14.46
C ALA A 262 4.31 40.49 13.08
N MET A 263 3.62 41.63 12.91
CA MET A 263 3.00 42.03 11.64
C MET A 263 4.04 42.27 10.53
N GLU A 264 5.09 43.04 10.83
CA GLU A 264 6.16 43.39 9.88
C GLU A 264 7.03 42.18 9.56
N GLN A 265 7.34 41.38 10.58
CA GLN A 265 8.17 40.17 10.42
C GLN A 265 7.40 39.05 9.72
N PHE A 266 6.07 38.99 9.86
CA PHE A 266 5.25 38.09 9.06
C PHE A 266 5.24 38.49 7.58
N ARG A 267 5.15 39.79 7.28
CA ARG A 267 5.33 40.28 5.92
C ARG A 267 6.71 39.91 5.36
N GLU A 268 7.78 40.15 6.11
CA GLU A 268 9.16 39.78 5.71
C GLU A 268 9.27 38.27 5.45
N SER A 269 8.59 37.42 6.23
CA SER A 269 8.60 35.96 6.01
C SER A 269 8.05 35.54 4.65
N GLN A 270 7.07 36.29 4.13
CA GLN A 270 6.44 36.05 2.84
C GLN A 270 7.27 36.59 1.68
N GLU A 271 7.90 37.76 1.87
CA GLU A 271 8.90 38.31 0.95
C GLU A 271 10.12 37.36 0.85
N LEU A 272 10.58 36.81 1.98
CA LEU A 272 11.66 35.82 2.02
C LEU A 272 11.29 34.53 1.29
N ALA A 273 10.07 34.01 1.44
CA ALA A 273 9.65 32.80 0.74
C ALA A 273 9.64 32.98 -0.79
N ALA A 274 9.19 34.15 -1.28
CA ALA A 274 9.28 34.51 -2.69
C ALA A 274 10.74 34.67 -3.16
N ALA A 275 11.59 35.30 -2.33
CA ALA A 275 13.02 35.46 -2.59
C ALA A 275 13.76 34.11 -2.62
N LEU A 276 13.43 33.17 -1.74
CA LEU A 276 13.98 31.82 -1.76
C LEU A 276 13.64 31.10 -3.05
N LEU A 277 12.38 31.19 -3.51
CA LEU A 277 11.96 30.54 -4.73
C LEU A 277 12.72 31.07 -5.96
N VAL A 278 12.73 32.40 -6.16
CA VAL A 278 13.25 33.01 -7.40
C VAL A 278 14.74 33.39 -7.31
N GLY A 279 15.18 33.84 -6.15
CA GLY A 279 16.55 34.33 -5.91
C GLY A 279 17.60 33.22 -5.86
N THR A 280 17.21 31.96 -5.67
CA THR A 280 18.14 30.82 -5.52
C THR A 280 18.24 29.91 -6.75
N SER A 281 17.47 30.17 -7.81
CA SER A 281 17.43 29.31 -9.00
C SER A 281 18.81 29.21 -9.70
N ASP A 282 19.18 28.10 -10.33
CA ASP A 282 20.43 28.09 -11.11
C ASP A 282 20.23 28.94 -12.39
N PRO A 283 21.16 29.82 -12.82
CA PRO A 283 21.07 30.53 -14.10
C PRO A 283 20.83 29.64 -15.33
N GLU A 284 21.34 28.40 -15.34
CA GLU A 284 21.05 27.43 -16.39
C GLU A 284 19.65 26.80 -16.23
N ASN A 285 19.20 26.56 -15.00
CA ASN A 285 17.84 26.08 -14.71
C ASN A 285 16.77 27.18 -14.87
N ALA A 286 17.12 28.45 -14.72
CA ALA A 286 16.25 29.59 -14.98
C ALA A 286 15.96 29.76 -16.48
N ARG A 287 16.82 29.21 -17.35
CA ARG A 287 16.58 29.12 -18.80
C ARG A 287 15.76 27.89 -19.19
N SER A 288 15.81 26.81 -18.41
CA SER A 288 14.97 25.62 -18.60
C SER A 288 13.64 25.67 -17.82
N GLY A 289 13.50 26.62 -16.90
CA GLY A 289 12.30 26.81 -16.08
C GLY A 289 12.19 25.86 -14.88
N SER A 290 13.27 25.36 -14.28
CA SER A 290 13.16 24.46 -13.12
C SER A 290 13.43 25.20 -11.81
N TYR A 291 12.41 25.33 -10.96
CA TYR A 291 12.50 25.85 -9.59
C TYR A 291 12.55 24.71 -8.57
N ASN A 292 13.07 25.02 -7.38
CA ASN A 292 13.11 24.06 -6.30
C ASN A 292 11.71 23.85 -5.70
N SER A 293 11.18 22.64 -5.83
CA SER A 293 9.83 22.28 -5.35
C SER A 293 9.64 22.51 -3.85
N LEU A 294 10.69 22.35 -3.04
CA LEU A 294 10.62 22.60 -1.59
C LEU A 294 10.51 24.10 -1.26
N PHE A 295 11.13 24.98 -2.05
CA PHE A 295 10.94 26.43 -1.88
C PHE A 295 9.55 26.89 -2.34
N ALA A 296 8.96 26.25 -3.35
CA ALA A 296 7.57 26.46 -3.72
C ALA A 296 6.61 26.06 -2.59
N VAL A 297 6.89 24.93 -1.90
CA VAL A 297 6.17 24.52 -0.69
C VAL A 297 6.28 25.57 0.43
N LEU A 298 7.46 26.17 0.65
CA LEU A 298 7.61 27.24 1.66
C LEU A 298 6.73 28.46 1.36
N LEU A 299 6.66 28.88 0.09
CA LEU A 299 5.82 30.00 -0.33
C LEU A 299 4.32 29.69 -0.20
N THR A 300 3.90 28.53 -0.67
CA THR A 300 2.48 28.12 -0.62
C THR A 300 2.00 27.89 0.81
N THR A 301 2.81 27.27 1.67
CA THR A 301 2.51 27.14 3.11
C THR A 301 2.52 28.49 3.82
N SER A 302 3.42 29.42 3.46
CA SER A 302 3.42 30.78 4.03
C SER A 302 2.15 31.56 3.67
N HIS A 303 1.65 31.36 2.44
CA HIS A 303 0.34 31.88 2.05
C HIS A 303 -0.80 31.22 2.83
N ALA A 304 -0.76 29.90 3.02
CA ALA A 304 -1.74 29.18 3.83
C ALA A 304 -1.79 29.66 5.28
N VAL A 305 -0.63 29.96 5.89
CA VAL A 305 -0.55 30.62 7.21
C VAL A 305 -1.33 31.94 7.17
N ARG A 306 -1.12 32.79 6.15
CA ARG A 306 -1.84 34.06 6.01
C ARG A 306 -3.36 33.89 5.93
N VAL A 307 -3.84 32.86 5.24
CA VAL A 307 -5.27 32.56 5.16
C VAL A 307 -5.84 32.18 6.52
N VAL A 308 -5.13 31.32 7.25
CA VAL A 308 -5.61 30.70 8.50
C VAL A 308 -5.44 31.59 9.73
N LEU A 309 -4.40 32.44 9.80
CA LEU A 309 -4.11 33.31 10.96
C LEU A 309 -5.32 34.12 11.50
N PRO A 310 -6.15 34.78 10.68
CA PRO A 310 -7.31 35.54 11.17
C PRO A 310 -8.50 34.65 11.56
N LEU A 311 -8.43 33.33 11.34
CA LEU A 311 -9.51 32.36 11.55
C LEU A 311 -9.26 31.42 12.73
N ILE A 312 -8.07 31.47 13.34
CA ILE A 312 -7.65 30.60 14.44
C ILE A 312 -7.51 31.36 15.76
N PRO A 313 -7.49 30.67 16.92
CA PRO A 313 -7.31 31.34 18.20
C PRO A 313 -5.94 32.03 18.29
N ALA A 314 -5.93 33.24 18.84
CA ALA A 314 -4.74 34.10 18.94
C ALA A 314 -3.50 33.41 19.53
N GLN A 315 -3.67 32.48 20.48
CA GLN A 315 -2.59 31.75 21.11
C GLN A 315 -1.80 30.84 20.16
N PHE A 316 -2.40 30.43 19.03
CA PHE A 316 -1.76 29.55 18.03
C PHE A 316 -1.08 30.32 16.89
N GLN A 317 -1.27 31.64 16.78
CA GLN A 317 -0.72 32.45 15.69
C GLN A 317 0.82 32.44 15.66
N ILE A 318 1.46 32.76 16.78
CA ILE A 318 2.93 32.76 16.88
C ILE A 318 3.52 31.34 16.80
N PRO A 319 2.95 30.32 17.48
CA PRO A 319 3.36 28.94 17.28
C PRO A 319 3.31 28.49 15.82
N LEU A 320 2.27 28.84 15.06
CA LEU A 320 2.17 28.48 13.63
C LEU A 320 3.32 29.08 12.81
N LEU A 321 3.65 30.36 13.06
CA LEU A 321 4.81 31.00 12.44
C LEU A 321 6.12 30.31 12.80
N ARG A 322 6.28 29.89 14.06
CA ARG A 322 7.47 29.18 14.52
C ARG A 322 7.61 27.81 13.85
N GLN A 323 6.50 27.09 13.65
CA GLN A 323 6.53 25.82 12.93
C GLN A 323 6.90 26.03 11.46
N TRP A 324 6.28 27.01 10.77
CA TRP A 324 6.66 27.36 9.40
C TRP A 324 8.13 27.77 9.28
N TRP A 325 8.63 28.55 10.24
CA TRP A 325 10.03 28.97 10.27
C TRP A 325 11.00 27.80 10.46
N LEU A 326 10.65 26.83 11.32
CA LEU A 326 11.43 25.61 11.50
C LEU A 326 11.56 24.83 10.18
N THR A 327 10.44 24.65 9.47
CA THR A 327 10.42 24.02 8.15
C THR A 327 11.28 24.80 7.16
N THR A 328 11.22 26.14 7.19
CA THR A 328 12.02 27.03 6.32
C THR A 328 13.51 26.85 6.53
N VAL A 329 14.00 26.94 7.77
CA VAL A 329 15.43 26.76 8.09
C VAL A 329 15.87 25.34 7.75
N ALA A 330 15.05 24.34 8.06
CA ALA A 330 15.38 22.95 7.79
C ALA A 330 15.49 22.65 6.29
N ILE A 331 14.56 23.18 5.47
CA ILE A 331 14.61 23.06 4.01
C ILE A 331 15.82 23.82 3.46
N TYR A 332 16.08 25.05 3.91
CA TYR A 332 17.22 25.84 3.44
C TYR A 332 18.56 25.14 3.69
N ILE A 333 18.76 24.55 4.87
CA ILE A 333 19.96 23.74 5.18
C ILE A 333 20.01 22.49 4.31
N SER A 334 18.89 21.78 4.15
CA SER A 334 18.79 20.56 3.34
C SER A 334 19.06 20.79 1.86
N GLN A 335 18.85 22.02 1.39
CA GLN A 335 19.16 22.47 0.03
C GLN A 335 20.56 23.10 -0.11
N LEU A 336 21.44 22.88 0.87
CA LEU A 336 22.83 23.36 0.91
C LEU A 336 22.95 24.89 0.95
N ARG A 337 21.97 25.58 1.53
CA ARG A 337 22.03 27.01 1.88
C ARG A 337 22.41 27.91 0.68
N PRO A 338 21.65 27.86 -0.43
CA PRO A 338 21.97 28.64 -1.62
C PRO A 338 21.94 30.15 -1.33
N GLU A 339 22.76 30.91 -2.03
CA GLU A 339 22.72 32.37 -1.97
C GLU A 339 21.40 32.90 -2.55
N ILE A 340 20.82 33.92 -1.90
CA ILE A 340 19.57 34.53 -2.30
C ILE A 340 19.88 35.82 -3.06
N ASP A 341 19.83 35.76 -4.39
CA ASP A 341 20.08 36.89 -5.27
C ASP A 341 18.77 37.66 -5.55
N SER A 342 18.57 38.77 -4.82
CA SER A 342 17.34 39.58 -4.90
C SER A 342 17.21 40.36 -6.22
N ASP A 343 18.31 40.60 -6.93
CA ASP A 343 18.29 41.35 -8.20
C ASP A 343 17.56 40.58 -9.31
N ARG A 344 17.43 39.26 -9.16
CA ARG A 344 16.65 38.42 -10.07
C ARG A 344 15.17 38.68 -10.04
N ILE A 345 14.65 39.17 -8.92
CA ILE A 345 13.28 39.65 -8.83
C ILE A 345 13.26 41.13 -9.20
N LEU A 346 14.02 41.97 -8.50
CA LEU A 346 13.92 43.43 -8.62
C LEU A 346 14.28 43.94 -10.03
N GLY A 347 15.29 43.35 -10.66
CA GLY A 347 15.75 43.67 -12.01
C GLY A 347 14.95 43.04 -13.15
N TYR A 348 13.91 42.24 -12.84
CA TYR A 348 13.14 41.53 -13.85
C TYR A 348 12.25 42.45 -14.68
N ASP A 349 12.31 42.32 -16.02
CA ASP A 349 11.51 43.09 -16.97
C ASP A 349 10.18 42.40 -17.33
N LEU A 350 9.09 42.97 -16.81
CA LEU A 350 7.72 42.52 -17.05
C LEU A 350 7.27 42.65 -18.51
N LYS A 351 7.95 43.44 -19.37
CA LYS A 351 7.54 43.74 -20.76
C LYS A 351 6.03 43.98 -20.91
N GLY A 352 5.44 44.74 -19.98
CA GLY A 352 4.01 45.10 -19.99
C GLY A 352 3.04 44.01 -19.52
N ARG A 353 3.51 42.92 -18.90
CA ARG A 353 2.65 41.86 -18.34
C ARG A 353 2.13 42.23 -16.96
N ASP A 354 0.93 41.76 -16.67
CA ASP A 354 0.17 42.03 -15.45
C ASP A 354 -0.41 40.75 -14.84
N TRP A 355 -1.17 40.91 -13.75
CA TRP A 355 -1.84 39.80 -13.07
C TRP A 355 -2.92 39.09 -13.90
N LYS A 356 -3.42 39.72 -14.97
CA LYS A 356 -4.35 39.06 -15.89
C LYS A 356 -3.58 38.06 -16.75
N TRP A 357 -2.40 38.46 -17.22
CA TRP A 357 -1.53 37.57 -17.99
C TRP A 357 -1.07 36.36 -17.16
N THR A 358 -0.63 36.55 -15.91
CA THR A 358 -0.18 35.43 -15.07
C THR A 358 -1.32 34.47 -14.73
N ALA A 359 -2.52 34.98 -14.42
CA ALA A 359 -3.70 34.15 -14.20
C ALA A 359 -4.09 33.33 -15.45
N GLU A 360 -4.02 33.92 -16.65
CA GLU A 360 -4.26 33.19 -17.89
C GLU A 360 -3.24 32.06 -18.10
N LYS A 361 -1.98 32.27 -17.70
CA LYS A 361 -0.95 31.22 -17.75
C LYS A 361 -1.14 30.12 -16.71
N ALA A 362 -1.56 30.46 -15.50
CA ALA A 362 -1.89 29.47 -14.48
C ALA A 362 -3.08 28.60 -14.92
N VAL A 363 -4.11 29.17 -15.55
CA VAL A 363 -5.33 28.41 -15.90
C VAL A 363 -5.24 27.70 -17.26
N LYS A 364 -4.59 28.33 -18.26
CA LYS A 364 -4.61 27.87 -19.67
C LYS A 364 -3.22 27.66 -20.26
N GLY A 365 -2.16 27.91 -19.49
CA GLY A 365 -0.78 27.72 -19.93
C GLY A 365 -0.39 26.24 -19.98
N LYS A 366 0.84 26.01 -20.45
CA LYS A 366 1.47 24.68 -20.54
C LYS A 366 1.50 23.94 -19.19
N PHE A 367 1.53 24.68 -18.08
CA PHE A 367 1.67 24.17 -16.72
C PHE A 367 0.39 24.34 -15.91
N SER A 368 -0.75 24.44 -16.59
CA SER A 368 -2.05 24.60 -15.93
C SER A 368 -2.53 23.36 -15.18
N THR A 369 -1.85 22.22 -15.36
CA THR A 369 -2.07 21.00 -14.60
C THR A 369 -0.96 20.75 -13.57
N ASP A 370 -0.05 21.69 -13.37
CA ASP A 370 0.96 21.61 -12.33
C ASP A 370 0.45 22.29 -11.04
N ALA A 371 0.15 21.48 -10.03
CA ALA A 371 -0.42 21.96 -8.78
C ALA A 371 0.46 23.01 -8.09
N GLN A 372 1.77 22.83 -8.07
CA GLN A 372 2.67 23.76 -7.38
C GLN A 372 2.80 25.07 -8.14
N PHE A 373 3.00 25.02 -9.47
CA PHE A 373 3.05 26.23 -10.30
C PHE A 373 1.79 27.08 -10.11
N VAL A 374 0.60 26.47 -10.23
CA VAL A 374 -0.67 27.19 -10.11
C VAL A 374 -0.85 27.80 -8.71
N LYS A 375 -0.46 27.07 -7.65
CA LYS A 375 -0.51 27.56 -6.26
C LYS A 375 0.52 28.68 -5.99
N VAL A 376 1.71 28.63 -6.58
CA VAL A 376 2.75 29.66 -6.45
C VAL A 376 2.28 30.98 -7.06
N ILE A 377 1.77 30.96 -8.30
CA ILE A 377 1.24 32.16 -8.96
C ILE A 377 0.09 32.75 -8.14
N ARG A 378 -0.79 31.89 -7.61
CA ARG A 378 -1.89 32.30 -6.71
C ARG A 378 -1.37 32.98 -5.45
N ALA A 379 -0.41 32.35 -4.77
CA ALA A 379 0.17 32.84 -3.53
C ALA A 379 0.79 34.23 -3.74
N LEU A 380 1.65 34.40 -4.75
CA LEU A 380 2.29 35.69 -5.06
C LEU A 380 1.26 36.79 -5.33
N LYS A 381 0.20 36.47 -6.07
CA LYS A 381 -0.91 37.41 -6.33
C LYS A 381 -1.58 37.85 -5.02
N GLU A 382 -1.93 36.93 -4.13
CA GLU A 382 -2.58 37.26 -2.86
C GLU A 382 -1.69 38.01 -1.87
N LEU A 383 -0.39 37.71 -1.87
CA LEU A 383 0.60 38.47 -1.11
C LEU A 383 0.68 39.91 -1.60
N SER A 384 0.68 40.12 -2.92
CA SER A 384 0.65 41.46 -3.53
C SER A 384 -0.60 42.26 -3.13
N LEU A 385 -1.75 41.59 -2.99
CA LEU A 385 -3.01 42.20 -2.55
C LEU A 385 -3.02 42.49 -1.05
N THR A 386 -2.38 41.63 -0.24
CA THR A 386 -2.32 41.78 1.22
C THR A 386 -1.41 42.94 1.62
N TRP A 387 -0.23 43.06 1.00
CA TRP A 387 0.83 43.98 1.44
C TRP A 387 1.06 45.18 0.53
N GLY A 388 0.44 45.17 -0.66
CA GLY A 388 0.86 46.00 -1.79
C GLY A 388 2.05 45.37 -2.52
N ASP A 389 2.36 45.92 -3.69
CA ASP A 389 3.38 45.39 -4.59
C ASP A 389 4.41 46.47 -4.96
N SER A 390 5.20 46.88 -3.97
CA SER A 390 6.26 47.88 -4.17
C SER A 390 7.23 47.40 -5.22
N GLU A 391 7.54 48.25 -6.20
CA GLU A 391 8.39 47.93 -7.36
C GLU A 391 7.93 46.71 -8.18
N SER A 392 6.66 46.33 -8.02
CA SER A 392 6.06 45.12 -8.59
C SER A 392 6.82 43.84 -8.20
N PHE A 393 7.37 43.77 -6.98
CA PHE A 393 8.16 42.64 -6.48
C PHE A 393 7.47 41.27 -6.68
N PHE A 394 6.23 41.11 -6.21
CA PHE A 394 5.50 39.85 -6.30
C PHE A 394 5.08 39.53 -7.73
N LEU A 395 4.67 40.54 -8.51
CA LEU A 395 4.36 40.35 -9.94
C LEU A 395 5.60 39.95 -10.74
N LYS A 396 6.76 40.56 -10.45
CA LYS A 396 8.05 40.18 -11.05
C LYS A 396 8.45 38.78 -10.65
N ALA A 397 8.27 38.39 -9.39
CA ALA A 397 8.51 37.01 -8.96
C ALA A 397 7.60 36.01 -9.69
N ALA A 398 6.31 36.34 -9.85
CA ALA A 398 5.34 35.47 -10.53
C ALA A 398 5.57 35.36 -12.03
N ASP A 399 6.03 36.45 -12.67
CA ASP A 399 6.35 36.45 -14.09
C ASP A 399 7.77 35.92 -14.38
N ALA A 400 8.70 36.03 -13.43
CA ALA A 400 10.00 35.37 -13.53
C ALA A 400 9.85 33.84 -13.60
N ASP A 401 8.82 33.29 -12.95
CA ASP A 401 8.42 31.87 -12.96
C ASP A 401 7.95 31.32 -14.33
N ARG A 402 8.27 32.02 -15.42
CA ARG A 402 7.59 32.00 -16.74
C ARG A 402 7.63 30.71 -17.56
N THR A 403 8.36 29.68 -17.16
CA THR A 403 8.65 28.51 -18.01
C THR A 403 8.64 27.18 -17.28
N SER A 404 8.20 27.16 -16.03
CA SER A 404 8.25 26.00 -15.16
C SER A 404 7.02 25.13 -15.30
N GLY A 405 7.23 24.01 -15.98
CA GLY A 405 6.59 22.80 -15.53
C GLY A 405 7.53 22.35 -14.47
N MET A 406 7.11 22.40 -13.22
CA MET A 406 7.57 21.40 -12.28
C MET A 406 7.02 20.10 -12.83
N GLN A 407 7.83 19.58 -13.74
CA GLN A 407 7.85 18.20 -14.13
C GLN A 407 8.17 17.49 -12.81
N ASP A 408 7.13 17.22 -12.01
CA ASP A 408 6.96 15.90 -11.44
C ASP A 408 6.95 14.98 -12.67
N ILE A 409 8.15 14.74 -13.22
CA ILE A 409 8.39 13.52 -13.94
C ILE A 409 8.25 12.52 -12.82
N ASN A 410 7.02 12.05 -12.62
CA ASN A 410 6.77 10.79 -11.98
C ASN A 410 7.53 9.81 -12.88
N VAL A 411 8.81 9.63 -12.57
CA VAL A 411 9.67 8.66 -13.20
C VAL A 411 9.33 7.39 -12.44
N PRO A 412 8.52 6.48 -13.00
CA PRO A 412 8.34 5.18 -12.38
C PRO A 412 9.67 4.45 -12.51
N LEU A 413 10.55 4.67 -11.54
CA LEU A 413 11.64 3.76 -11.24
C LEU A 413 10.97 2.51 -10.67
N TYR A 414 11.44 1.35 -11.11
CA TYR A 414 10.87 0.09 -10.70
C TYR A 414 11.96 -0.88 -10.29
N LEU A 415 11.84 -1.42 -9.08
CA LEU A 415 12.80 -2.31 -8.45
C LEU A 415 12.19 -3.68 -8.18
N HIS A 416 12.89 -4.72 -8.63
CA HIS A 416 12.56 -6.11 -8.32
C HIS A 416 13.82 -6.85 -7.92
N ALA A 417 13.83 -7.53 -6.77
CA ALA A 417 14.96 -8.34 -6.35
C ALA A 417 14.52 -9.77 -6.08
N GLU A 418 15.18 -10.75 -6.72
CA GLU A 418 14.92 -12.17 -6.52
C GLU A 418 16.13 -12.87 -5.90
N PHE A 419 15.89 -13.72 -4.90
CA PHE A 419 16.90 -14.54 -4.23
C PHE A 419 16.81 -15.99 -4.71
N LEU A 420 17.96 -16.51 -5.14
CA LEU A 420 18.14 -17.89 -5.54
C LEU A 420 19.05 -18.61 -4.53
N PRO A 421 18.48 -19.40 -3.60
CA PRO A 421 19.23 -19.97 -2.48
C PRO A 421 20.32 -20.95 -2.92
N ASN A 422 20.04 -21.78 -3.93
CA ASN A 422 20.97 -22.81 -4.42
C ASN A 422 22.30 -22.25 -4.96
N ILE A 423 22.26 -21.06 -5.57
CA ILE A 423 23.45 -20.37 -6.08
C ILE A 423 23.87 -19.19 -5.19
N ARG A 424 23.21 -19.02 -4.03
CA ARG A 424 23.49 -18.01 -3.00
C ARG A 424 23.58 -16.58 -3.55
N GLN A 425 22.70 -16.27 -4.49
CA GLN A 425 22.75 -15.01 -5.23
C GLN A 425 21.41 -14.29 -5.20
N ILE A 426 21.48 -12.96 -5.09
CA ILE A 426 20.34 -12.07 -5.34
C ILE A 426 20.56 -11.38 -6.68
N THR A 427 19.54 -11.39 -7.54
CA THR A 427 19.49 -10.58 -8.77
C THR A 427 18.57 -9.41 -8.53
N LEU A 428 19.10 -8.18 -8.66
CA LEU A 428 18.34 -6.94 -8.63
C LEU A 428 18.09 -6.47 -10.06
N TYR A 429 16.84 -6.19 -10.37
CA TYR A 429 16.40 -5.54 -11.58
C TYR A 429 16.01 -4.09 -11.28
N VAL A 430 16.46 -3.20 -12.16
CA VAL A 430 16.09 -1.78 -12.17
C VAL A 430 15.52 -1.47 -13.53
N SER A 431 14.25 -1.08 -13.60
CA SER A 431 13.57 -0.76 -14.84
C SER A 431 13.22 0.73 -14.91
N LEU A 432 13.51 1.33 -16.06
CA LEU A 432 13.12 2.68 -16.43
C LEU A 432 12.17 2.65 -17.63
N PRO A 433 11.29 3.65 -17.80
CA PRO A 433 10.48 3.77 -19.01
C PRO A 433 11.34 3.84 -20.27
N GLY A 434 10.89 3.23 -21.36
CA GLY A 434 11.54 3.31 -22.67
C GLY A 434 11.28 4.63 -23.40
N ARG A 435 11.19 5.73 -22.66
CA ARG A 435 11.07 7.08 -23.23
C ARG A 435 12.45 7.58 -23.66
N PRO A 436 12.54 8.43 -24.71
CA PRO A 436 13.82 8.97 -25.18
C PRO A 436 14.63 9.69 -24.10
N GLU A 437 13.95 10.28 -23.12
CA GLU A 437 14.55 11.05 -22.01
C GLU A 437 15.39 10.17 -21.06
N PHE A 438 15.13 8.86 -21.00
CA PHE A 438 15.91 7.91 -20.19
C PHE A 438 17.01 7.19 -20.98
N ASN A 439 17.15 7.49 -22.27
CA ASN A 439 18.15 6.84 -23.10
C ASN A 439 19.57 7.21 -22.64
N GLY A 440 20.36 6.22 -22.25
CA GLY A 440 21.70 6.41 -21.71
C GLY A 440 21.77 6.86 -20.25
N ILE A 441 20.63 7.04 -19.55
CA ILE A 441 20.58 7.31 -18.11
C ILE A 441 20.98 6.04 -17.37
N ARG A 442 21.99 6.12 -16.49
CA ARG A 442 22.47 4.97 -15.70
C ARG A 442 22.10 5.16 -14.23
N PRO A 443 21.31 4.25 -13.64
CA PRO A 443 21.01 4.31 -12.20
C PRO A 443 22.28 4.18 -11.34
N ASP A 444 22.37 5.00 -10.29
CA ASP A 444 23.34 4.85 -9.21
C ASP A 444 22.76 3.97 -8.11
N ILE A 445 23.51 2.96 -7.67
CA ILE A 445 23.01 1.90 -6.78
C ILE A 445 23.88 1.80 -5.55
N GLN A 446 23.28 2.07 -4.40
CA GLN A 446 23.96 2.08 -3.11
C GLN A 446 23.41 1.00 -2.19
N LEU A 447 24.31 0.22 -1.60
CA LEU A 447 23.97 -0.80 -0.61
C LEU A 447 23.95 -0.18 0.80
N SER A 448 22.89 -0.44 1.56
CA SER A 448 22.76 0.02 2.95
C SER A 448 23.91 -0.49 3.83
N GLU A 449 24.17 0.17 4.97
CA GLU A 449 25.15 -0.31 5.95
C GLU A 449 24.83 -1.72 6.48
N SER A 450 23.53 -1.99 6.67
CA SER A 450 23.04 -3.31 7.10
C SER A 450 23.19 -4.41 6.04
N ARG A 451 23.47 -4.03 4.78
CA ARG A 451 23.55 -4.91 3.59
C ARG A 451 22.26 -5.70 3.33
N LYS A 452 21.13 -5.18 3.82
CA LYS A 452 19.79 -5.76 3.68
C LYS A 452 18.84 -4.86 2.87
N ALA A 453 19.33 -3.77 2.30
CA ALA A 453 18.55 -2.90 1.44
C ALA A 453 19.43 -2.23 0.39
N VAL A 454 18.83 -1.88 -0.74
CA VAL A 454 19.46 -1.12 -1.82
C VAL A 454 18.68 0.15 -2.06
N ILE A 455 19.42 1.24 -2.27
CA ILE A 455 18.91 2.55 -2.64
C ILE A 455 19.34 2.79 -4.09
N VAL A 456 18.39 3.09 -4.96
CA VAL A 456 18.63 3.39 -6.38
C VAL A 456 18.26 4.85 -6.62
N SER A 457 19.16 5.61 -7.24
CA SER A 457 18.93 7.00 -7.63
C SER A 457 19.31 7.24 -9.08
N LEU A 458 18.74 8.24 -9.73
CA LEU A 458 19.06 8.57 -11.12
C LEU A 458 19.99 9.79 -11.22
N PRO A 459 20.86 9.86 -12.23
CA PRO A 459 21.69 11.03 -12.50
C PRO A 459 20.85 12.17 -13.11
N LYS A 460 21.45 13.36 -13.23
CA LYS A 460 20.80 14.53 -13.86
C LYS A 460 20.22 14.16 -15.24
N PRO A 461 19.00 14.63 -15.58
CA PRO A 461 18.18 15.59 -14.85
C PRO A 461 17.28 15.00 -13.75
N PHE A 462 17.28 13.68 -13.52
CA PHE A 462 16.32 12.98 -12.65
C PHE A 462 16.83 12.74 -11.22
N GLN A 463 17.68 13.64 -10.70
CA GLN A 463 18.40 13.46 -9.44
C GLN A 463 17.51 13.35 -8.19
N ASP A 464 16.25 13.78 -8.30
CA ASP A 464 15.24 13.72 -7.24
C ASP A 464 14.51 12.36 -7.19
N VAL A 465 14.72 11.51 -8.20
CA VAL A 465 14.15 10.16 -8.28
C VAL A 465 15.04 9.21 -7.49
N VAL A 466 14.56 8.81 -6.31
CA VAL A 466 15.22 7.86 -5.43
C VAL A 466 14.22 6.82 -4.95
N GLU A 467 14.58 5.55 -5.02
CA GLU A 467 13.74 4.45 -4.57
C GLU A 467 14.56 3.47 -3.74
N THR A 468 13.93 2.83 -2.75
CA THR A 468 14.59 1.91 -1.83
C THR A 468 13.81 0.63 -1.70
N ILE A 469 14.51 -0.50 -1.77
CA ILE A 469 13.92 -1.83 -1.61
C ILE A 469 14.72 -2.65 -0.60
N LYS A 470 14.03 -3.45 0.22
CA LYS A 470 14.70 -4.43 1.10
C LYS A 470 15.13 -5.63 0.27
N LEU A 471 16.31 -6.17 0.55
CA LEU A 471 16.81 -7.37 -0.10
C LEU A 471 16.24 -8.63 0.59
N PRO A 472 15.96 -9.71 -0.14
CA PRO A 472 15.43 -10.95 0.46
C PRO A 472 16.39 -11.68 1.41
N ALA A 473 17.68 -11.37 1.37
CA ALA A 473 18.72 -11.84 2.30
C ALA A 473 19.82 -10.78 2.42
N ARG A 474 20.65 -10.86 3.48
CA ARG A 474 21.84 -10.00 3.60
C ARG A 474 22.88 -10.38 2.54
N VAL A 475 23.43 -9.38 1.86
CA VAL A 475 24.51 -9.60 0.89
C VAL A 475 25.90 -9.34 1.49
N SER A 476 26.92 -9.95 0.90
CA SER A 476 28.32 -9.73 1.25
C SER A 476 28.79 -8.32 0.92
N ASP A 477 29.75 -7.78 1.66
CA ASP A 477 30.34 -6.45 1.38
C ASP A 477 31.02 -6.37 0.01
N ALA A 478 31.47 -7.50 -0.54
CA ALA A 478 32.02 -7.55 -1.90
C ALA A 478 31.02 -7.06 -2.96
N SER A 479 29.72 -7.21 -2.69
CA SER A 479 28.63 -6.76 -3.58
C SER A 479 28.65 -5.25 -3.80
N ARG A 480 29.20 -4.44 -2.88
CA ARG A 480 29.36 -2.99 -3.05
C ARG A 480 30.18 -2.64 -4.30
N ARG A 481 31.21 -3.44 -4.62
CA ARG A 481 32.06 -3.21 -5.80
C ARG A 481 31.38 -3.64 -7.10
N GLY A 482 30.54 -4.68 -7.05
CA GLY A 482 29.81 -5.20 -8.20
C GLY A 482 28.66 -4.29 -8.64
N LEU A 483 28.02 -3.60 -7.69
CA LEU A 483 26.97 -2.61 -7.97
C LEU A 483 27.52 -1.35 -8.67
N ASN A 484 28.78 -1.01 -8.43
CA ASN A 484 29.47 0.12 -9.07
C ASN A 484 30.09 -0.23 -10.44
N ALA A 485 30.12 -1.52 -10.81
CA ALA A 485 30.70 -1.98 -12.06
C ALA A 485 29.65 -1.94 -13.19
N THR A 486 30.10 -1.60 -14.40
CA THR A 486 29.26 -1.36 -15.58
C THR A 486 28.33 -2.54 -15.92
N ALA A 487 27.04 -2.40 -15.66
CA ALA A 487 26.00 -3.20 -16.30
C ALA A 487 25.62 -2.53 -17.62
N ASP A 488 25.75 -3.26 -18.74
CA ASP A 488 25.21 -2.79 -20.02
C ASP A 488 23.69 -2.95 -20.02
N PRO A 489 22.93 -1.96 -20.53
CA PRO A 489 21.48 -2.04 -20.59
C PRO A 489 21.05 -3.18 -21.52
N ALA A 490 20.14 -4.04 -21.05
CA ALA A 490 19.49 -5.01 -21.93
C ALA A 490 18.47 -4.28 -22.80
N THR A 491 18.83 -3.96 -24.04
CA THR A 491 17.87 -3.40 -25.01
C THR A 491 17.02 -4.53 -25.59
N THR A 492 15.74 -4.59 -25.20
CA THR A 492 14.78 -5.51 -25.81
C THR A 492 14.06 -4.80 -26.95
N SER A 493 14.35 -5.20 -28.19
CA SER A 493 13.64 -4.75 -29.39
C SER A 493 12.29 -5.47 -29.52
N ALA A 494 11.28 -5.01 -28.77
CA ALA A 494 9.90 -5.44 -29.01
C ALA A 494 9.21 -4.42 -29.94
N SER A 495 8.64 -4.88 -31.06
CA SER A 495 7.94 -4.04 -32.04
C SER A 495 6.52 -3.64 -31.58
N GLY A 496 6.42 -2.95 -30.45
CA GLY A 496 5.15 -2.49 -29.87
C GLY A 496 5.38 -1.37 -28.85
N SER A 497 4.34 -0.61 -28.53
CA SER A 497 4.35 0.68 -27.81
C SER A 497 4.93 0.72 -26.38
N ASN A 498 5.52 -0.38 -25.86
CA ASN A 498 5.99 -0.52 -24.48
C ASN A 498 7.48 -0.93 -24.42
N SER A 499 8.39 0.00 -24.73
CA SER A 499 9.83 -0.17 -24.46
C SER A 499 10.14 0.11 -22.97
N SER A 500 11.11 -0.60 -22.38
CA SER A 500 11.73 -0.26 -21.08
C SER A 500 13.27 -0.36 -21.18
N HIS A 501 13.97 0.39 -20.33
CA HIS A 501 15.41 0.22 -20.12
C HIS A 501 15.62 -0.58 -18.84
N ASP A 502 16.00 -1.85 -18.98
CA ASP A 502 16.20 -2.76 -17.84
C ASP A 502 17.69 -2.96 -17.55
N TYR A 503 18.07 -2.82 -16.29
CA TYR A 503 19.40 -3.11 -15.76
C TYR A 503 19.32 -4.27 -14.77
N SER A 504 20.29 -5.19 -14.82
CA SER A 504 20.35 -6.34 -13.90
C SER A 504 21.69 -6.39 -13.18
N PHE A 505 21.65 -6.54 -11.86
CA PHE A 505 22.82 -6.60 -10.99
C PHE A 505 22.80 -7.85 -10.13
N ARG A 506 23.96 -8.49 -9.97
CA ARG A 506 24.09 -9.74 -9.22
C ARG A 506 24.86 -9.48 -7.93
N MET A 507 24.31 -9.91 -6.80
CA MET A 507 24.90 -9.74 -5.48
C MET A 507 25.04 -11.11 -4.80
N GLN A 508 26.17 -11.33 -4.14
CA GLN A 508 26.45 -12.58 -3.43
C GLN A 508 25.91 -12.48 -2.00
N VAL A 509 25.13 -13.45 -1.56
CA VAL A 509 24.57 -13.51 -0.20
C VAL A 509 25.68 -13.72 0.82
N ASP A 510 25.58 -13.07 1.98
CA ASP A 510 26.52 -13.24 3.08
C ASP A 510 26.47 -14.72 3.56
N PRO A 511 27.59 -15.45 3.59
CA PRO A 511 27.62 -16.84 4.05
C PRO A 511 27.06 -17.07 5.46
N LYS A 512 26.97 -16.01 6.28
CA LYS A 512 26.44 -16.05 7.65
C LYS A 512 24.96 -15.67 7.75
N ASP A 513 24.28 -15.39 6.63
CA ASP A 513 22.87 -15.02 6.66
C ASP A 513 21.98 -16.24 6.95
N GLU A 514 20.98 -16.05 7.81
CA GLU A 514 20.03 -17.10 8.20
C GLU A 514 19.18 -17.60 7.02
N ALA A 515 19.05 -16.82 5.94
CA ALA A 515 18.38 -17.29 4.72
C ALA A 515 19.13 -18.43 4.00
N LEU A 516 20.39 -18.68 4.36
CA LEU A 516 21.20 -19.81 3.87
C LEU A 516 21.25 -20.99 4.85
N ALA A 517 20.67 -20.85 6.04
CA ALA A 517 20.59 -21.98 6.96
C ALA A 517 19.82 -23.12 6.29
N PRO A 518 20.30 -24.38 6.37
CA PRO A 518 19.52 -25.52 5.91
C PRO A 518 18.21 -25.49 6.67
N GLN A 519 17.11 -25.24 5.97
CA GLN A 519 15.80 -25.50 6.53
C GLN A 519 15.70 -27.02 6.61
N ASP A 520 15.65 -27.57 7.81
CA ASP A 520 14.93 -28.83 8.00
C ASP A 520 13.50 -28.50 7.55
N GLU A 521 13.17 -28.83 6.30
CA GLU A 521 11.82 -28.73 5.78
C GLU A 521 10.98 -29.66 6.64
N LEU A 522 10.29 -29.10 7.63
CA LEU A 522 9.18 -29.78 8.26
C LEU A 522 8.17 -30.03 7.15
N ILE A 523 7.92 -31.30 6.89
CA ILE A 523 6.82 -31.78 6.05
C ILE A 523 5.56 -31.01 6.51
N ASP A 524 4.86 -30.34 5.58
CA ASP A 524 3.62 -29.57 5.81
C ASP A 524 3.71 -28.07 6.25
N ASP A 525 4.89 -27.44 6.27
CA ASP A 525 5.00 -25.99 6.61
C ASP A 525 4.39 -25.04 5.54
N PHE A 526 4.05 -25.57 4.36
CA PHE A 526 3.47 -24.82 3.24
C PHE A 526 1.95 -24.97 3.10
N VAL A 527 1.32 -25.82 3.93
CA VAL A 527 -0.13 -26.08 3.87
C VAL A 527 -0.84 -25.14 4.86
N PRO A 528 -1.73 -24.25 4.39
CA PRO A 528 -2.53 -23.45 5.29
C PRO A 528 -3.65 -24.28 5.93
N TRP A 529 -4.03 -23.93 7.16
CA TRP A 529 -5.16 -24.52 7.87
C TRP A 529 -5.01 -26.02 8.09
N THR A 530 -3.95 -26.41 8.80
CA THR A 530 -3.74 -27.77 9.31
C THR A 530 -4.52 -28.00 10.60
N ALA A 531 -4.66 -29.25 11.06
CA ALA A 531 -5.46 -29.58 12.23
C ALA A 531 -4.92 -28.95 13.51
N VAL A 532 -3.59 -28.73 13.58
CA VAL A 532 -2.92 -28.05 14.69
C VAL A 532 -3.36 -26.57 14.82
N GLU A 533 -3.79 -25.96 13.72
CA GLU A 533 -4.24 -24.56 13.69
C GLU A 533 -5.74 -24.43 14.05
N MET A 534 -6.44 -25.54 14.26
CA MET A 534 -7.88 -25.57 14.52
C MET A 534 -8.20 -25.72 16.01
N SER A 535 -9.27 -25.06 16.45
CA SER A 535 -9.90 -25.32 17.75
C SER A 535 -11.15 -26.18 17.58
N HIS A 536 -11.59 -26.83 18.66
CA HIS A 536 -12.85 -27.57 18.71
C HIS A 536 -14.09 -26.69 18.46
N LEU A 537 -13.93 -25.35 18.44
CA LEU A 537 -14.96 -24.37 18.15
C LEU A 537 -14.79 -23.72 16.77
N THR A 538 -13.81 -24.13 15.97
CA THR A 538 -13.57 -23.56 14.64
C THR A 538 -14.83 -23.61 13.79
N ARG A 539 -15.13 -22.49 13.11
CA ARG A 539 -16.29 -22.33 12.23
C ARG A 539 -15.87 -22.12 10.78
N ILE A 540 -16.72 -22.56 9.85
CA ILE A 540 -16.53 -22.41 8.40
C ILE A 540 -17.72 -21.65 7.81
N ARG A 541 -17.47 -20.68 6.93
CA ARG A 541 -18.50 -19.96 6.17
C ARG A 541 -18.12 -19.74 4.71
N CYS A 542 -19.09 -19.38 3.89
CA CYS A 542 -18.91 -18.92 2.53
C CYS A 542 -18.01 -17.69 2.48
N ARG A 543 -16.99 -17.71 1.62
CA ARG A 543 -16.10 -16.57 1.40
C ARG A 543 -16.83 -15.36 0.79
N GLU A 544 -17.83 -15.57 -0.06
CA GLU A 544 -18.49 -14.49 -0.81
C GLU A 544 -19.61 -13.80 -0.03
N CYS A 545 -20.53 -14.57 0.57
CA CYS A 545 -21.73 -14.02 1.22
C CYS A 545 -21.77 -14.24 2.75
N ALA A 546 -20.69 -14.77 3.33
CA ALA A 546 -20.56 -15.05 4.77
C ALA A 546 -21.60 -16.04 5.34
N THR A 547 -22.36 -16.76 4.50
CA THR A 547 -23.30 -17.82 4.95
C THR A 547 -22.53 -18.93 5.68
N PRO A 548 -22.88 -19.28 6.92
CA PRO A 548 -22.18 -20.32 7.67
C PRO A 548 -22.47 -21.72 7.12
N PHE A 549 -21.45 -22.57 7.09
CA PHE A 549 -21.54 -23.99 6.71
C PHE A 549 -21.26 -24.93 7.86
N LEU A 550 -20.35 -24.54 8.76
CA LEU A 550 -20.01 -25.25 9.99
C LEU A 550 -20.10 -24.26 11.16
N LEU A 551 -21.07 -24.46 12.06
CA LEU A 551 -21.25 -23.64 13.26
C LEU A 551 -20.48 -24.23 14.44
N SER A 552 -20.28 -23.42 15.48
CA SER A 552 -19.81 -23.95 16.77
C SER A 552 -20.94 -24.78 17.37
N PRO A 553 -20.67 -26.01 17.88
CA PRO A 553 -21.71 -26.80 18.52
C PRO A 553 -22.19 -26.07 19.78
N ALA A 554 -23.39 -25.49 19.72
CA ALA A 554 -24.02 -24.83 20.85
C ALA A 554 -24.56 -25.88 21.83
N ASN A 555 -24.57 -25.55 23.13
CA ASN A 555 -25.30 -26.27 24.16
C ASN A 555 -26.76 -26.42 23.71
N HIS A 556 -27.15 -27.60 23.26
CA HIS A 556 -28.56 -27.95 23.15
C HIS A 556 -29.13 -27.97 24.57
N GLU A 557 -29.77 -26.88 25.00
CA GLU A 557 -30.79 -26.94 26.03
C GLU A 557 -32.02 -27.66 25.44
N ASP A 558 -31.89 -28.97 25.21
CA ASP A 558 -33.05 -29.82 25.05
C ASP A 558 -33.65 -30.01 26.45
N GLN A 559 -34.89 -29.53 26.63
CA GLN A 559 -35.73 -29.76 27.80
C GLN A 559 -36.19 -31.23 27.88
N ASN A 560 -35.27 -32.17 27.89
CA ASN A 560 -35.55 -33.56 28.24
C ASN A 560 -34.47 -34.03 29.21
N GLU A 561 -34.80 -34.00 30.49
CA GLU A 561 -34.09 -34.74 31.53
C GLU A 561 -33.97 -36.21 31.08
N HIS A 562 -32.76 -36.78 31.20
CA HIS A 562 -32.36 -38.19 31.03
C HIS A 562 -31.44 -38.57 29.85
N SER A 563 -30.48 -37.72 29.48
CA SER A 563 -29.21 -38.20 28.91
C SER A 563 -28.07 -37.22 29.19
N GLN A 564 -26.99 -37.71 29.82
CA GLN A 564 -25.71 -37.01 29.92
C GLN A 564 -25.14 -36.83 28.50
N ALA A 565 -25.50 -35.74 27.81
CA ALA A 565 -24.86 -35.35 26.56
C ALA A 565 -23.58 -34.58 26.89
N SER A 566 -22.44 -35.23 26.72
CA SER A 566 -21.14 -34.57 26.69
C SER A 566 -21.12 -33.53 25.57
N THR A 567 -20.82 -32.28 25.88
CA THR A 567 -20.44 -31.22 24.93
C THR A 567 -19.19 -31.64 24.18
N VAL A 568 -19.32 -32.22 22.99
CA VAL A 568 -18.19 -32.63 22.14
C VAL A 568 -18.07 -31.63 21.00
N GLY A 569 -17.01 -30.81 21.02
CA GLY A 569 -16.66 -29.92 19.91
C GLY A 569 -16.15 -30.67 18.68
N TRP A 570 -15.86 -29.97 17.59
CA TRP A 570 -15.35 -30.58 16.35
C TRP A 570 -13.99 -31.24 16.57
N VAL A 571 -13.81 -32.44 16.03
CA VAL A 571 -12.51 -33.13 15.98
C VAL A 571 -11.85 -32.83 14.64
N TRP A 572 -10.67 -32.20 14.66
CA TRP A 572 -9.90 -31.91 13.45
C TRP A 572 -8.75 -32.88 13.32
N LYS A 573 -8.58 -33.45 12.12
CA LYS A 573 -7.46 -34.36 11.81
C LYS A 573 -6.95 -34.07 10.41
N ASP A 574 -5.64 -33.93 10.27
CA ASP A 574 -5.01 -33.92 8.97
C ASP A 574 -5.13 -35.32 8.34
N LEU A 575 -5.50 -35.38 7.07
CA LEU A 575 -5.37 -36.60 6.30
C LEU A 575 -3.88 -36.93 6.15
N PRO A 576 -3.50 -38.23 6.17
CA PRO A 576 -2.13 -38.61 5.90
C PRO A 576 -1.68 -38.03 4.56
N SER A 577 -0.44 -37.54 4.48
CA SER A 577 0.13 -37.07 3.21
C SER A 577 0.09 -38.21 2.18
N GLY A 578 -0.06 -37.88 0.89
CA GLY A 578 -0.10 -38.88 -0.19
C GLY A 578 1.09 -39.84 -0.15
N ASN A 579 2.29 -39.34 0.19
CA ASN A 579 3.50 -40.14 0.39
C ASN A 579 3.36 -41.24 1.44
N TRP A 580 2.54 -41.04 2.48
CA TRP A 580 2.31 -42.05 3.50
C TRP A 580 1.41 -43.18 2.97
N ALA A 581 0.37 -42.85 2.19
CA ALA A 581 -0.49 -43.86 1.56
C ALA A 581 0.30 -44.73 0.57
N GLU A 582 1.13 -44.12 -0.30
CA GLU A 582 1.97 -44.85 -1.24
C GLU A 582 3.08 -45.66 -0.56
N MET A 583 3.72 -45.10 0.48
CA MET A 583 4.71 -45.83 1.28
C MET A 583 4.07 -47.05 1.97
N MET A 584 2.83 -46.93 2.42
CA MET A 584 2.06 -48.06 2.95
C MET A 584 1.77 -49.08 1.84
N ASP A 585 1.42 -48.67 0.61
CA ASP A 585 1.22 -49.59 -0.52
C ASP A 585 2.51 -50.33 -0.92
N PHE A 586 3.66 -49.65 -0.95
CA PHE A 586 4.97 -50.28 -1.16
C PHE A 586 5.32 -51.26 -0.04
N TRP A 587 4.99 -50.94 1.21
CA TRP A 587 5.19 -51.82 2.36
C TRP A 587 4.34 -53.10 2.26
N HIS A 588 3.08 -52.99 1.80
CA HIS A 588 2.21 -54.14 1.57
C HIS A 588 2.67 -55.04 0.42
N CYS A 589 3.39 -54.50 -0.58
CA CYS A 589 3.95 -55.27 -1.69
C CYS A 589 5.19 -56.10 -1.32
N HIS A 590 5.83 -55.84 -0.17
CA HIS A 590 7.07 -56.52 0.27
C HIS A 590 6.95 -57.23 1.64
N LYS A 591 5.73 -57.50 2.12
CA LYS A 591 5.53 -58.24 3.37
C LYS A 591 6.23 -59.61 3.26
N PRO A 592 7.22 -59.93 4.13
CA PRO A 592 7.92 -61.21 4.04
C PRO A 592 6.94 -62.36 4.29
N ASP A 593 6.99 -63.39 3.45
CA ASP A 593 6.19 -64.59 3.63
C ASP A 593 6.41 -65.15 5.06
N PRO A 594 5.34 -65.44 5.81
CA PRO A 594 5.49 -65.94 7.16
C PRO A 594 6.14 -67.33 7.13
N HIS A 595 7.27 -67.46 7.83
CA HIS A 595 8.05 -68.70 7.95
C HIS A 595 7.15 -69.94 8.14
N GLU A 596 7.35 -70.95 7.29
CA GLU A 596 6.71 -72.26 7.37
C GLU A 596 7.15 -72.98 8.65
N GLY A 597 6.36 -72.92 9.74
CA GLY A 597 6.74 -73.62 10.97
C GLY A 597 5.74 -73.77 12.11
N HIS A 598 4.59 -73.08 12.13
CA HIS A 598 3.64 -73.21 13.24
C HIS A 598 2.21 -73.55 12.78
N GLU A 599 1.56 -74.40 13.58
CA GLU A 599 0.30 -75.12 13.34
C GLU A 599 -0.84 -74.22 12.80
N LYS A 600 -1.57 -74.77 11.83
CA LYS A 600 -2.58 -74.06 11.01
C LYS A 600 -3.68 -73.36 11.81
N ASP A 601 -4.06 -73.89 12.96
CA ASP A 601 -5.19 -73.33 13.74
C ASP A 601 -4.83 -72.06 14.54
N ALA A 602 -3.55 -71.84 14.86
CA ALA A 602 -3.09 -70.58 15.46
C ALA A 602 -2.75 -69.51 14.41
N LYS A 603 -2.47 -69.95 13.17
CA LYS A 603 -2.15 -69.09 12.02
C LYS A 603 -3.37 -68.30 11.54
N ASP A 604 -4.52 -68.95 11.41
CA ASP A 604 -5.74 -68.29 10.93
C ASP A 604 -6.30 -67.31 11.95
N VAL A 605 -6.16 -67.61 13.25
CA VAL A 605 -6.58 -66.70 14.33
C VAL A 605 -5.62 -65.51 14.46
N ALA A 606 -4.31 -65.70 14.33
CA ALA A 606 -3.34 -64.60 14.36
C ALA A 606 -3.45 -63.69 13.12
N LEU A 607 -3.67 -64.25 11.93
CA LEU A 607 -3.91 -63.51 10.70
C LEU A 607 -5.24 -62.74 10.73
N GLN A 608 -6.32 -63.33 11.27
CA GLN A 608 -7.59 -62.62 11.46
C GLN A 608 -7.51 -61.52 12.51
N ILE A 609 -6.75 -61.73 13.59
CA ILE A 609 -6.53 -60.70 14.62
C ILE A 609 -5.65 -59.58 14.06
N GLU A 610 -4.60 -59.87 13.29
CA GLU A 610 -3.78 -58.85 12.63
C GLU A 610 -4.53 -58.10 11.52
N ASP A 611 -5.36 -58.76 10.70
CA ASP A 611 -6.24 -58.10 9.71
C ASP A 611 -7.28 -57.22 10.41
N GLN A 612 -7.88 -57.70 11.51
CA GLN A 612 -8.80 -56.90 12.31
C GLN A 612 -8.08 -55.69 12.94
N HIS A 613 -6.84 -55.84 13.41
CA HIS A 613 -6.06 -54.73 13.94
C HIS A 613 -5.58 -53.76 12.85
N ALA A 614 -5.30 -54.24 11.63
CA ALA A 614 -4.95 -53.41 10.48
C ALA A 614 -6.16 -52.60 9.98
N HIS A 615 -7.34 -53.22 9.89
CA HIS A 615 -8.60 -52.54 9.58
C HIS A 615 -9.01 -51.54 10.67
N THR A 616 -8.84 -51.88 11.95
CA THR A 616 -9.24 -51.00 13.08
C THR A 616 -8.28 -49.83 13.28
N LYS A 617 -7.01 -49.96 12.83
CA LYS A 617 -6.01 -48.89 12.91
C LYS A 617 -5.79 -48.12 11.59
N GLY A 618 -6.52 -48.47 10.52
CA GLY A 618 -6.45 -47.78 9.23
C GLY A 618 -5.15 -48.02 8.45
N TYR A 619 -4.57 -49.22 8.59
CA TYR A 619 -3.29 -49.61 7.99
C TYR A 619 -3.41 -50.73 6.94
N GLY A 620 -4.61 -51.13 6.52
CA GLY A 620 -4.79 -52.19 5.52
C GLY A 620 -4.96 -51.62 4.11
N ALA A 621 -4.57 -52.37 3.07
CA ALA A 621 -4.75 -51.96 1.66
C ALA A 621 -6.22 -51.68 1.27
N ASP A 622 -7.17 -52.17 2.09
CA ASP A 622 -8.63 -51.93 1.93
C ASP A 622 -9.19 -50.85 2.89
N SER A 623 -8.36 -50.10 3.66
CA SER A 623 -8.90 -49.03 4.52
C SER A 623 -9.20 -47.76 3.72
N GLN A 624 -10.49 -47.54 3.44
CA GLN A 624 -10.99 -46.33 2.81
C GLN A 624 -11.15 -45.19 3.80
N VAL A 625 -10.74 -43.98 3.40
CA VAL A 625 -11.02 -42.74 4.14
C VAL A 625 -12.51 -42.44 4.00
N VAL A 626 -13.23 -42.39 5.12
CA VAL A 626 -14.68 -42.13 5.16
C VAL A 626 -14.94 -40.92 6.05
N ALA A 627 -15.88 -40.06 5.65
CA ALA A 627 -16.35 -38.93 6.45
C ALA A 627 -17.10 -39.43 7.71
N ILE A 628 -16.74 -38.88 8.88
CA ILE A 628 -17.30 -39.28 10.16
C ILE A 628 -18.01 -38.08 10.77
N PRO A 629 -19.31 -38.19 11.14
CA PRO A 629 -20.02 -37.11 11.83
C PRO A 629 -19.26 -36.60 13.06
N GLY A 630 -19.13 -35.28 13.20
CA GLY A 630 -18.38 -34.62 14.26
C GLY A 630 -16.87 -34.51 14.02
N THR A 631 -16.34 -35.06 12.91
CA THR A 631 -14.92 -35.00 12.54
C THR A 631 -14.73 -34.27 11.21
N VAL A 632 -13.80 -33.32 11.17
CA VAL A 632 -13.36 -32.65 9.96
C VAL A 632 -11.97 -33.15 9.58
N LEU A 633 -11.90 -33.79 8.41
CA LEU A 633 -10.65 -34.30 7.84
C LEU A 633 -10.06 -33.21 6.92
N ILE A 634 -8.81 -32.84 7.14
CA ILE A 634 -8.16 -31.74 6.44
C ILE A 634 -7.21 -32.29 5.37
N ASP A 635 -7.38 -31.81 4.16
CA ASP A 635 -6.51 -32.05 3.01
C ASP A 635 -5.75 -30.76 2.64
N VAL A 636 -4.79 -30.82 1.73
CA VAL A 636 -4.04 -29.64 1.23
C VAL A 636 -5.00 -28.60 0.65
N ALA A 637 -5.99 -29.04 -0.11
CA ALA A 637 -6.94 -28.18 -0.84
C ALA A 637 -8.35 -28.13 -0.24
N THR A 638 -8.73 -29.12 0.57
CA THR A 638 -10.12 -29.36 0.94
C THR A 638 -10.31 -29.67 2.42
N PHE A 639 -11.54 -29.51 2.90
CA PHE A 639 -12.05 -30.08 4.15
C PHE A 639 -13.06 -31.16 3.79
N LEU A 640 -12.90 -32.38 4.29
CA LEU A 640 -13.84 -33.48 4.13
C LEU A 640 -14.70 -33.60 5.40
N LEU A 641 -16.03 -33.50 5.22
CA LEU A 641 -17.04 -33.54 6.28
C LEU A 641 -18.18 -34.50 5.93
N ALA A 642 -18.90 -34.97 6.95
CA ALA A 642 -20.16 -35.68 6.74
C ALA A 642 -21.25 -34.73 6.27
N GLU A 643 -22.14 -35.20 5.38
CA GLU A 643 -23.29 -34.41 4.88
C GLU A 643 -24.17 -33.90 6.04
N SER A 644 -24.31 -34.67 7.12
CA SER A 644 -25.10 -34.30 8.31
C SER A 644 -24.58 -33.08 9.08
N ASP A 645 -23.29 -32.76 8.93
CA ASP A 645 -22.61 -31.73 9.73
C ASP A 645 -22.62 -30.37 9.05
N CYS A 646 -22.93 -30.34 7.76
CA CYS A 646 -22.92 -29.15 6.94
C CYS A 646 -24.32 -28.53 6.86
N ILE A 647 -24.41 -27.22 7.01
CA ILE A 647 -25.65 -26.45 6.83
C ILE A 647 -25.57 -25.53 5.61
N ALA A 648 -26.72 -25.11 5.08
CA ALA A 648 -26.83 -24.10 4.03
C ALA A 648 -26.02 -24.37 2.74
N LEU A 649 -25.80 -25.65 2.43
CA LEU A 649 -25.27 -26.12 1.15
C LEU A 649 -26.34 -26.91 0.39
N LYS A 650 -26.30 -26.84 -0.93
CA LYS A 650 -27.20 -27.59 -1.83
C LYS A 650 -26.40 -28.25 -2.95
N LYS A 651 -26.89 -29.39 -3.43
CA LYS A 651 -26.28 -30.11 -4.54
C LYS A 651 -26.62 -29.41 -5.86
N GLY A 652 -25.63 -29.11 -6.70
CA GLY A 652 -25.80 -28.46 -8.00
C GLY A 652 -26.70 -29.25 -8.96
N ASN A 653 -27.24 -28.63 -10.01
CA ASN A 653 -28.17 -29.29 -10.94
C ASN A 653 -27.44 -30.20 -11.96
N GLU A 654 -27.95 -31.41 -12.18
CA GLU A 654 -27.44 -32.38 -13.17
C GLU A 654 -27.57 -31.91 -14.64
N GLU A 655 -28.36 -30.86 -14.92
CA GLU A 655 -28.70 -30.43 -16.28
C GLU A 655 -27.63 -29.54 -16.95
N GLU A 656 -26.78 -28.82 -16.21
CA GLU A 656 -25.72 -27.99 -16.81
C GLU A 656 -24.54 -28.83 -17.35
N GLN A 657 -24.34 -30.06 -16.84
CA GLN A 657 -23.33 -31.01 -17.33
C GLN A 657 -23.62 -31.55 -18.74
N LYS A 658 -24.84 -31.38 -19.27
CA LYS A 658 -25.21 -31.84 -20.63
C LYS A 658 -24.93 -30.82 -21.73
N SER A 659 -24.59 -29.57 -21.41
CA SER A 659 -24.36 -28.53 -22.44
C SER A 659 -22.95 -28.56 -23.05
N THR A 660 -22.01 -29.28 -22.44
CA THR A 660 -20.64 -29.47 -22.90
C THR A 660 -20.31 -30.95 -22.97
N THR A 661 -20.87 -31.65 -23.95
CA THR A 661 -20.37 -32.99 -24.31
C THR A 661 -19.99 -33.02 -25.77
N GLN A 662 -18.71 -33.23 -26.03
CA GLN A 662 -18.31 -34.29 -26.95
C GLN A 662 -16.95 -34.84 -26.52
N THR A 663 -17.02 -36.09 -26.04
CA THR A 663 -15.92 -37.06 -25.81
C THR A 663 -14.87 -36.69 -24.76
N ILE A 664 -15.11 -37.10 -23.50
CA ILE A 664 -14.24 -37.82 -22.55
C ILE A 664 -15.11 -38.15 -21.31
N GLN A 665 -14.77 -39.19 -20.54
CA GLN A 665 -15.58 -39.72 -19.43
C GLN A 665 -15.99 -38.61 -18.44
N PRO A 666 -17.28 -38.46 -18.09
CA PRO A 666 -17.70 -37.42 -17.16
C PRO A 666 -17.13 -37.71 -15.76
N SER A 667 -16.48 -36.73 -15.14
CA SER A 667 -16.18 -36.78 -13.71
C SER A 667 -17.52 -36.85 -12.96
N ASN A 668 -17.80 -38.00 -12.35
CA ASN A 668 -19.08 -38.31 -11.68
C ASN A 668 -19.31 -37.50 -10.38
N GLN A 669 -18.58 -36.41 -10.15
CA GLN A 669 -18.64 -35.63 -8.91
C GLN A 669 -19.58 -34.44 -9.06
N ARG A 670 -20.60 -34.39 -8.20
CA ARG A 670 -21.62 -33.34 -8.17
C ARG A 670 -21.12 -32.15 -7.34
N THR A 671 -21.32 -30.92 -7.84
CA THR A 671 -20.91 -29.71 -7.12
C THR A 671 -21.79 -29.44 -5.91
N LEU A 672 -21.20 -28.79 -4.90
CA LEU A 672 -21.90 -28.27 -3.73
C LEU A 672 -21.91 -26.75 -3.79
N ASP A 673 -23.11 -26.17 -3.79
CA ASP A 673 -23.30 -24.72 -3.94
C ASP A 673 -23.81 -24.11 -2.64
N CYS A 674 -23.44 -22.85 -2.39
CA CYS A 674 -24.01 -22.07 -1.29
C CYS A 674 -25.51 -21.87 -1.51
N ALA A 675 -26.33 -22.17 -0.51
CA ALA A 675 -27.78 -21.99 -0.60
C ALA A 675 -28.20 -20.51 -0.77
N THR A 676 -27.36 -19.56 -0.35
CA THR A 676 -27.65 -18.12 -0.37
C THR A 676 -27.20 -17.43 -1.66
N CYS A 677 -25.93 -17.59 -2.05
CA CYS A 677 -25.36 -16.89 -3.22
C CYS A 677 -25.11 -17.78 -4.44
N ASN A 678 -25.34 -19.10 -4.35
CA ASN A 678 -25.08 -20.09 -5.40
C ASN A 678 -23.60 -20.23 -5.81
N ALA A 679 -22.65 -19.67 -5.04
CA ALA A 679 -21.23 -19.91 -5.27
C ALA A 679 -20.91 -21.40 -5.07
N ILE A 680 -20.06 -21.97 -5.94
CA ILE A 680 -19.55 -23.34 -5.77
C ILE A 680 -18.65 -23.33 -4.54
N ILE A 681 -18.91 -24.19 -3.57
CA ILE A 681 -18.15 -24.32 -2.33
C ILE A 681 -17.30 -25.57 -2.33
N GLY A 682 -17.73 -26.61 -3.02
CA GLY A 682 -17.11 -27.92 -2.94
C GLY A 682 -17.72 -28.93 -3.89
N MET A 683 -17.48 -30.20 -3.57
CA MET A 683 -17.95 -31.34 -4.35
C MET A 683 -18.30 -32.53 -3.45
N GLU A 684 -19.24 -33.33 -3.90
CA GLU A 684 -19.52 -34.63 -3.28
C GLU A 684 -18.34 -35.58 -3.53
N ASP A 685 -17.96 -36.32 -2.48
CA ASP A 685 -17.02 -37.43 -2.56
C ASP A 685 -17.77 -38.74 -2.24
N PRO A 686 -18.26 -39.44 -3.27
CA PRO A 686 -18.98 -40.70 -3.08
C PRO A 686 -18.12 -41.81 -2.47
N ILE A 687 -16.80 -41.76 -2.68
CA ILE A 687 -15.86 -42.77 -2.16
C ILE A 687 -15.72 -42.58 -0.66
N ALA A 688 -15.54 -41.34 -0.21
CA ALA A 688 -15.46 -41.00 1.20
C ALA A 688 -16.83 -40.87 1.89
N ASN A 689 -17.94 -41.03 1.16
CA ASN A 689 -19.31 -40.85 1.64
C ASN A 689 -19.51 -39.51 2.39
N GLY A 690 -18.99 -38.42 1.80
CA GLY A 690 -18.96 -37.10 2.42
C GLY A 690 -18.84 -35.95 1.43
N TRP A 691 -18.66 -34.75 1.96
CA TRP A 691 -18.56 -33.50 1.21
C TRP A 691 -17.17 -32.89 1.36
N ARG A 692 -16.53 -32.55 0.22
CA ARG A 692 -15.25 -31.85 0.18
C ARG A 692 -15.46 -30.37 -0.07
N LEU A 693 -15.28 -29.55 0.96
CA LEU A 693 -15.33 -28.09 0.85
C LEU A 693 -13.95 -27.57 0.42
N LEU A 694 -13.91 -26.73 -0.60
CA LEU A 694 -12.67 -26.14 -1.14
C LEU A 694 -12.17 -25.04 -0.20
N LYS A 695 -10.93 -25.16 0.29
CA LYS A 695 -10.29 -24.13 1.14
C LYS A 695 -10.32 -22.75 0.46
N ALA A 696 -10.22 -22.69 -0.87
CA ALA A 696 -10.21 -21.43 -1.62
C ALA A 696 -11.53 -20.64 -1.53
N ASN A 697 -12.63 -21.32 -1.20
CA ASN A 697 -13.98 -20.77 -1.31
C ASN A 697 -14.65 -20.58 0.06
N VAL A 698 -13.91 -20.79 1.15
CA VAL A 698 -14.40 -20.66 2.51
C VAL A 698 -13.55 -19.69 3.34
N SER A 699 -14.14 -19.16 4.40
CA SER A 699 -13.46 -18.41 5.46
C SER A 699 -13.58 -19.15 6.79
N LEU A 700 -12.52 -19.11 7.58
CA LEU A 700 -12.44 -19.77 8.89
C LEU A 700 -12.38 -18.76 10.03
N ASN A 701 -12.97 -19.12 11.16
CA ASN A 701 -12.76 -18.46 12.44
C ASN A 701 -12.29 -19.51 13.44
N THR A 702 -11.03 -19.40 13.90
CA THR A 702 -10.36 -20.41 14.75
C THR A 702 -10.28 -20.02 16.22
N ALA A 703 -10.56 -18.75 16.56
CA ALA A 703 -10.44 -18.23 17.93
C ALA A 703 -11.42 -18.94 18.89
N PRO A 704 -10.96 -19.40 20.07
CA PRO A 704 -11.87 -19.82 21.12
C PRO A 704 -12.66 -18.60 21.60
N ALA A 705 -13.97 -18.74 21.79
CA ALA A 705 -14.77 -17.67 22.36
C ALA A 705 -14.29 -17.40 23.80
N SER A 706 -13.44 -16.41 24.01
CA SER A 706 -13.14 -15.90 25.34
C SER A 706 -14.31 -15.04 25.81
N ASP A 707 -14.81 -15.30 27.01
CA ASP A 707 -15.97 -14.66 27.64
C ASP A 707 -15.75 -13.16 28.01
N SER A 708 -14.83 -12.44 27.37
CA SER A 708 -14.50 -11.06 27.77
C SER A 708 -14.08 -10.08 26.69
N ASP A 709 -14.28 -10.33 25.39
CA ASP A 709 -14.02 -9.31 24.36
C ASP A 709 -15.25 -8.97 23.53
N THR A 710 -15.56 -7.68 23.46
CA THR A 710 -16.68 -7.08 22.73
C THR A 710 -16.39 -6.91 21.22
N GLY A 711 -15.36 -7.59 20.70
CA GLY A 711 -14.94 -7.53 19.30
C GLY A 711 -15.69 -8.52 18.40
N THR A 712 -15.94 -8.13 17.15
CA THR A 712 -16.47 -9.02 16.11
C THR A 712 -15.48 -10.17 15.82
N PRO A 713 -15.94 -11.42 15.63
CA PRO A 713 -15.05 -12.55 15.38
C PRO A 713 -14.22 -12.37 14.10
N GLU A 714 -12.88 -12.51 14.20
CA GLU A 714 -11.96 -12.40 13.07
C GLU A 714 -12.11 -13.62 12.13
N TRP A 715 -12.48 -13.38 10.87
CA TRP A 715 -12.61 -14.44 9.86
C TRP A 715 -11.48 -14.32 8.84
N LYS A 716 -10.72 -15.40 8.65
CA LYS A 716 -9.56 -15.45 7.76
C LYS A 716 -9.91 -16.21 6.48
N SER A 717 -9.41 -15.73 5.34
CA SER A 717 -9.45 -16.44 4.06
C SER A 717 -8.05 -16.42 3.45
N GLN A 718 -7.63 -17.51 2.82
CA GLN A 718 -6.36 -17.55 2.10
C GLN A 718 -6.54 -17.17 0.63
N PRO A 719 -5.55 -16.52 0.00
CA PRO A 719 -5.56 -16.30 -1.45
C PRO A 719 -5.65 -17.63 -2.20
N THR A 720 -6.44 -17.65 -3.28
CA THR A 720 -6.71 -18.89 -4.03
C THR A 720 -5.43 -19.46 -4.63
N GLU A 721 -4.58 -18.59 -5.17
CA GLU A 721 -3.28 -18.95 -5.73
C GLU A 721 -2.32 -19.56 -4.70
N MET A 722 -2.47 -19.22 -3.42
CA MET A 722 -1.63 -19.75 -2.34
C MET A 722 -2.01 -21.21 -2.02
N ILE A 723 -3.30 -21.53 -2.07
CA ILE A 723 -3.79 -22.90 -1.88
C ILE A 723 -3.38 -23.77 -3.07
N ILE A 724 -3.43 -23.23 -4.29
CA ILE A 724 -2.94 -23.95 -5.48
C ILE A 724 -1.43 -24.14 -5.41
N ALA A 725 -0.67 -23.14 -4.96
CA ALA A 725 0.76 -23.28 -4.72
C ALA A 725 1.06 -24.41 -3.71
N ALA A 726 0.25 -24.55 -2.65
CA ALA A 726 0.38 -25.66 -1.71
C ALA A 726 0.09 -27.03 -2.38
N GLN A 727 -0.94 -27.13 -3.20
CA GLN A 727 -1.24 -28.34 -3.98
C GLN A 727 -0.10 -28.72 -4.92
N LEU A 728 0.44 -27.75 -5.67
CA LEU A 728 1.56 -28.00 -6.58
C LEU A 728 2.81 -28.47 -5.83
N LEU A 729 3.07 -27.96 -4.61
CA LEU A 729 4.18 -28.42 -3.79
C LEU A 729 3.99 -29.86 -3.31
N GLU A 730 2.79 -30.21 -2.85
CA GLU A 730 2.48 -31.60 -2.48
C GLU A 730 2.63 -32.54 -3.68
N LEU A 731 2.15 -32.15 -4.86
CA LEU A 731 2.34 -32.93 -6.09
C LEU A 731 3.82 -33.06 -6.49
N ILE A 732 4.63 -32.02 -6.30
CA ILE A 732 6.08 -32.07 -6.55
C ILE A 732 6.75 -33.04 -5.56
N GLU A 733 6.35 -33.03 -4.29
CA GLU A 733 6.87 -33.93 -3.26
C GLU A 733 6.45 -35.39 -3.47
N ARG A 734 5.23 -35.61 -3.98
CA ARG A 734 4.67 -36.93 -4.25
C ARG A 734 5.17 -37.53 -5.55
N GLU A 735 4.90 -36.85 -6.67
CA GLU A 735 5.15 -37.39 -8.01
C GLU A 735 6.59 -37.14 -8.50
N SER A 736 7.37 -36.32 -7.77
CA SER A 736 8.66 -35.79 -8.24
C SER A 736 8.58 -35.06 -9.60
N ALA A 737 7.38 -34.71 -10.04
CA ALA A 737 7.10 -33.99 -11.26
C ALA A 737 7.18 -32.48 -11.03
N ARG A 738 7.56 -31.72 -12.07
CA ARG A 738 7.61 -30.24 -12.02
C ARG A 738 6.82 -29.59 -13.14
N ARG A 739 6.16 -30.39 -13.98
CA ARG A 739 5.34 -29.92 -15.08
C ARG A 739 3.93 -30.42 -14.88
N PHE A 740 2.98 -29.51 -15.01
CA PHE A 740 1.57 -29.78 -14.77
C PHE A 740 0.77 -29.25 -15.94
N VAL A 741 -0.22 -30.01 -16.38
CA VAL A 741 -1.29 -29.47 -17.21
C VAL A 741 -2.48 -29.20 -16.31
N VAL A 742 -2.87 -27.93 -16.24
CA VAL A 742 -3.95 -27.46 -15.37
C VAL A 742 -5.14 -27.07 -16.24
N HIS A 743 -6.31 -27.59 -15.94
CA HIS A 743 -7.53 -27.35 -16.72
C HIS A 743 -8.77 -27.50 -15.83
N CYS A 744 -9.94 -27.21 -16.39
CA CYS A 744 -11.23 -27.32 -15.71
C CYS A 744 -12.19 -28.27 -16.45
N GLY A 745 -11.68 -29.45 -16.84
CA GLY A 745 -12.42 -30.44 -17.65
C GLY A 745 -12.62 -30.05 -19.12
N GLN A 746 -11.96 -28.99 -19.60
CA GLN A 746 -12.01 -28.52 -20.99
C GLN A 746 -10.81 -29.02 -21.80
N LYS A 747 -10.92 -28.99 -23.14
CA LYS A 747 -9.81 -29.32 -24.06
C LYS A 747 -8.63 -28.36 -23.98
N THR A 748 -8.85 -27.16 -23.45
CA THR A 748 -7.85 -26.11 -23.29
C THR A 748 -7.49 -25.92 -21.83
N GLY A 749 -6.27 -25.50 -21.54
CA GLY A 749 -5.78 -25.29 -20.18
C GLY A 749 -4.51 -24.47 -20.14
N LEU A 750 -3.72 -24.63 -19.07
CA LEU A 750 -2.38 -24.06 -18.92
C LEU A 750 -1.37 -25.19 -18.73
N VAL A 751 -0.25 -25.13 -19.45
CA VAL A 751 0.93 -25.93 -19.09
C VAL A 751 1.77 -25.09 -18.13
N LEU A 752 2.00 -25.61 -16.93
CA LEU A 752 2.86 -25.01 -15.93
C LEU A 752 4.15 -25.81 -15.82
N TRP A 753 5.26 -25.11 -15.67
CA TRP A 753 6.53 -25.65 -15.26
C TRP A 753 7.01 -24.90 -14.02
N VAL A 754 6.94 -25.56 -12.86
CA VAL A 754 7.43 -25.02 -11.60
C VAL A 754 8.96 -25.06 -11.61
N PHE A 755 9.55 -23.96 -12.06
CA PHE A 755 11.00 -23.84 -12.25
C PHE A 755 11.73 -23.76 -10.91
N ASN A 756 11.23 -22.92 -9.99
CA ASN A 756 11.73 -22.85 -8.62
C ASN A 756 10.57 -22.94 -7.63
N PRO A 757 10.41 -24.06 -6.90
CA PRO A 757 9.33 -24.22 -5.93
C PRO A 757 9.48 -23.30 -4.72
N ASP A 758 10.71 -22.87 -4.38
CA ASP A 758 10.94 -21.92 -3.29
C ASP A 758 11.88 -20.79 -3.68
N MET A 759 11.34 -19.57 -3.68
CA MET A 759 12.13 -18.36 -3.82
C MET A 759 11.61 -17.25 -2.92
N ARG A 760 12.51 -16.32 -2.60
CA ARG A 760 12.12 -15.05 -1.99
C ARG A 760 12.35 -13.92 -2.96
N TYR A 761 11.44 -12.97 -2.99
CA TYR A 761 11.58 -11.77 -3.79
C TYR A 761 11.10 -10.54 -3.04
N SER A 762 11.52 -9.37 -3.48
CA SER A 762 10.95 -8.09 -3.06
C SER A 762 10.62 -7.26 -4.29
N ASN A 763 9.64 -6.36 -4.15
CA ASN A 763 9.09 -5.61 -5.26
C ASN A 763 8.71 -4.18 -4.86
N SER A 764 8.92 -3.19 -5.74
CA SER A 764 8.50 -1.81 -5.50
C SER A 764 7.24 -1.37 -6.28
N SER A 765 6.57 -2.29 -6.97
CA SER A 765 5.29 -2.05 -7.67
C SER A 765 4.21 -1.61 -6.68
N SER A 766 3.30 -0.75 -7.16
CA SER A 766 2.11 -0.32 -6.41
C SER A 766 1.30 -1.52 -5.89
N GLY A 767 0.81 -1.42 -4.64
CA GLY A 767 0.00 -2.45 -3.98
C GLY A 767 0.76 -3.69 -3.50
N ARG A 768 2.10 -3.68 -3.51
CA ARG A 768 2.94 -4.85 -3.17
C ARG A 768 3.98 -4.49 -2.11
N SER A 769 4.39 -5.49 -1.33
CA SER A 769 5.29 -5.27 -0.20
C SER A 769 6.73 -5.08 -0.69
N ILE A 770 7.37 -4.00 -0.24
CA ILE A 770 8.82 -3.78 -0.37
C ILE A 770 9.64 -4.73 0.52
N MET A 771 8.98 -5.53 1.37
CA MET A 771 9.60 -6.56 2.18
C MET A 771 9.71 -7.88 1.40
N ALA A 772 10.60 -8.77 1.87
CA ALA A 772 10.79 -10.07 1.26
C ALA A 772 9.52 -10.92 1.39
N GLN A 773 9.02 -11.43 0.26
CA GLN A 773 7.88 -12.34 0.15
C GLN A 773 8.38 -13.70 -0.34
N GLN A 774 7.68 -14.77 0.03
CA GLN A 774 7.97 -16.14 -0.41
C GLN A 774 7.00 -16.53 -1.53
N ALA A 775 7.52 -17.13 -2.59
CA ALA A 775 6.76 -17.55 -3.76
C ALA A 775 7.43 -18.72 -4.46
N MET A 776 6.73 -19.30 -5.42
CA MET A 776 7.30 -20.17 -6.44
C MET A 776 7.39 -19.45 -7.79
N LYS A 777 8.44 -19.73 -8.57
CA LYS A 777 8.61 -19.25 -9.94
C LYS A 777 8.04 -20.27 -10.90
N VAL A 778 7.02 -19.88 -11.64
CA VAL A 778 6.29 -20.76 -12.56
C VAL A 778 6.43 -20.23 -13.98
N PHE A 779 6.86 -21.09 -14.89
CA PHE A 779 6.83 -20.84 -16.32
C PHE A 779 5.51 -21.38 -16.84
N TYR A 780 4.76 -20.60 -17.61
CA TYR A 780 3.43 -21.02 -18.07
C TYR A 780 3.18 -20.69 -19.53
N GLN A 781 2.29 -21.49 -20.13
CA GLN A 781 1.82 -21.35 -21.51
C GLN A 781 0.36 -21.76 -21.61
N ASP A 782 -0.35 -21.19 -22.57
CA ASP A 782 -1.69 -21.64 -22.94
C ASP A 782 -1.60 -23.01 -23.64
N CYS A 783 -2.40 -23.97 -23.19
CA CYS A 783 -2.52 -25.31 -23.76
C CYS A 783 -3.79 -25.39 -24.62
N ALA A 784 -3.66 -25.69 -25.90
CA ALA A 784 -4.80 -25.83 -26.80
C ALA A 784 -5.39 -27.25 -26.85
N ASP A 785 -4.60 -28.26 -26.44
CA ASP A 785 -4.96 -29.67 -26.50
C ASP A 785 -4.39 -30.42 -25.27
N VAL A 786 -5.17 -30.42 -24.19
CA VAL A 786 -4.82 -31.10 -22.93
C VAL A 786 -4.72 -32.62 -23.12
N ASP A 787 -5.66 -33.20 -23.87
CA ASP A 787 -5.76 -34.65 -24.08
C ASP A 787 -4.55 -35.19 -24.84
N GLY A 788 -4.15 -34.50 -25.91
CA GLY A 788 -2.97 -34.85 -26.70
C GLY A 788 -1.66 -34.73 -25.91
N LEU A 789 -1.62 -33.89 -24.87
CA LEU A 789 -0.46 -33.73 -23.99
C LEU A 789 -0.37 -34.85 -22.94
N LEU A 790 -1.49 -35.23 -22.34
CA LEU A 790 -1.58 -36.33 -21.37
C LEU A 790 -1.43 -37.71 -22.04
N HIS A 791 -1.94 -37.86 -23.26
CA HIS A 791 -2.02 -39.14 -23.98
C HIS A 791 -1.41 -39.03 -25.39
N PRO A 792 -0.07 -38.86 -25.52
CA PRO A 792 0.57 -38.69 -26.82
C PRO A 792 0.42 -39.96 -27.70
N GLU A 793 0.25 -39.77 -29.01
CA GLU A 793 0.18 -40.89 -29.98
C GLU A 793 1.43 -41.78 -29.93
N ILE A 794 1.22 -43.10 -30.05
CA ILE A 794 2.26 -44.12 -29.96
C ILE A 794 3.37 -43.85 -30.99
N GLY A 795 4.58 -43.55 -30.51
CA GLY A 795 5.77 -43.30 -31.35
C GLY A 795 6.30 -41.87 -31.27
N ASN A 796 5.55 -40.93 -30.68
CA ASN A 796 6.07 -39.61 -30.33
C ASN A 796 6.74 -39.65 -28.95
N PRO A 797 7.85 -38.91 -28.74
CA PRO A 797 8.44 -38.80 -27.41
C PRO A 797 7.42 -38.15 -26.49
N SER A 798 7.02 -38.86 -25.42
CA SER A 798 6.24 -38.25 -24.34
C SER A 798 7.03 -37.04 -23.83
N PRO A 799 6.46 -35.81 -23.83
CA PRO A 799 7.12 -34.68 -23.21
C PRO A 799 7.29 -35.04 -21.72
N LEU A 800 8.54 -35.08 -21.24
CA LEU A 800 8.95 -35.30 -19.83
C LEU A 800 7.80 -35.13 -18.81
N SER A 801 7.37 -36.25 -18.18
CA SER A 801 6.41 -36.38 -17.05
C SER A 801 5.61 -35.11 -16.73
N VAL A 802 4.55 -34.88 -17.50
CA VAL A 802 3.55 -33.83 -17.23
C VAL A 802 2.41 -34.48 -16.45
N GLU A 803 2.14 -33.98 -15.25
CA GLU A 803 1.05 -34.46 -14.40
C GLU A 803 -0.23 -33.64 -14.61
N GLU A 804 -1.39 -34.25 -14.38
CA GLU A 804 -2.69 -33.59 -14.49
C GLU A 804 -3.09 -32.90 -13.18
N LEU A 805 -3.60 -31.68 -13.26
CA LEU A 805 -4.27 -31.00 -12.16
C LEU A 805 -5.59 -30.39 -12.63
N GLU A 806 -6.68 -31.11 -12.41
CA GLU A 806 -8.02 -30.61 -12.69
C GLU A 806 -8.51 -29.69 -11.56
N LEU A 807 -8.92 -28.46 -11.91
CA LEU A 807 -9.41 -27.46 -10.97
C LEU A 807 -10.84 -27.00 -11.36
N PRO A 808 -11.69 -26.64 -10.39
CA PRO A 808 -12.93 -25.93 -10.68
C PRO A 808 -12.67 -24.65 -11.48
N SER A 809 -13.57 -24.32 -12.40
CA SER A 809 -13.40 -23.20 -13.35
C SER A 809 -13.02 -21.87 -12.68
N MET A 810 -13.68 -21.49 -11.59
CA MET A 810 -13.37 -20.26 -10.84
C MET A 810 -11.96 -20.26 -10.22
N ILE A 811 -11.46 -21.41 -9.80
CA ILE A 811 -10.12 -21.57 -9.22
C ILE A 811 -9.06 -21.53 -10.33
N PHE A 812 -9.34 -22.18 -11.46
CA PHE A 812 -8.51 -22.10 -12.67
C PHE A 812 -8.38 -20.65 -13.18
N GLU A 813 -9.48 -19.91 -13.27
CA GLU A 813 -9.46 -18.51 -13.70
C GLU A 813 -8.69 -17.61 -12.71
N ALA A 814 -8.82 -17.85 -11.41
CA ALA A 814 -8.05 -17.15 -10.39
C ALA A 814 -6.54 -17.43 -10.54
N LEU A 815 -6.14 -18.67 -10.82
CA LEU A 815 -4.75 -19.03 -11.10
C LEU A 815 -4.21 -18.33 -12.35
N SER A 816 -4.94 -18.40 -13.46
CA SER A 816 -4.59 -17.73 -14.72
C SER A 816 -4.41 -16.23 -14.52
N THR A 817 -5.34 -15.60 -13.80
CA THR A 817 -5.27 -14.18 -13.45
C THR A 817 -4.06 -13.86 -12.56
N ALA A 818 -3.76 -14.70 -11.56
CA ALA A 818 -2.61 -14.51 -10.68
C ALA A 818 -1.26 -14.63 -11.44
N LEU A 819 -1.14 -15.61 -12.33
CA LEU A 819 0.06 -15.79 -13.18
C LEU A 819 0.26 -14.62 -14.15
N ARG A 820 -0.80 -14.17 -14.81
CA ARG A 820 -0.75 -13.02 -15.74
C ARG A 820 -0.50 -11.70 -14.99
N GLY A 821 -1.13 -11.53 -13.83
CA GLY A 821 -0.92 -10.38 -12.95
C GLY A 821 0.52 -10.30 -12.43
N SER A 822 1.07 -11.40 -11.92
CA SER A 822 2.47 -11.45 -11.47
C SER A 822 3.47 -11.30 -12.63
N ASN A 823 3.17 -11.81 -13.82
CA ASN A 823 3.97 -11.55 -15.02
C ASN A 823 4.04 -10.05 -15.34
N SER A 824 2.90 -9.35 -15.30
CA SER A 824 2.84 -7.91 -15.56
C SER A 824 3.62 -7.06 -14.55
N MET A 825 3.84 -7.59 -13.35
CA MET A 825 4.71 -7.00 -12.34
C MET A 825 6.18 -7.15 -12.73
N LEU A 826 6.62 -8.26 -13.32
CA LEU A 826 8.05 -8.47 -13.57
C LEU A 826 8.64 -7.44 -14.56
N PRO A 827 9.95 -7.13 -14.45
CA PRO A 827 10.69 -6.38 -15.47
C PRO A 827 10.48 -7.01 -16.86
N LEU A 828 10.39 -6.21 -17.93
CA LEU A 828 10.09 -6.73 -19.28
C LEU A 828 11.05 -7.84 -19.69
N SER A 829 12.34 -7.67 -19.41
CA SER A 829 13.39 -8.66 -19.64
C SER A 829 13.21 -9.97 -18.87
N ALA A 830 12.43 -9.97 -17.79
CA ALA A 830 12.16 -11.11 -16.92
C ALA A 830 10.76 -11.71 -17.09
N ARG A 831 9.93 -11.21 -18.03
CA ARG A 831 8.58 -11.73 -18.28
C ARG A 831 8.54 -13.00 -19.09
N ARG A 832 9.60 -13.29 -19.86
CA ARG A 832 9.63 -14.43 -20.78
C ARG A 832 10.96 -15.18 -20.73
N PHE A 833 10.88 -16.48 -20.94
CA PHE A 833 12.03 -17.34 -21.18
C PHE A 833 11.76 -18.23 -22.38
N GLY A 834 12.31 -17.85 -23.53
CA GLY A 834 11.97 -18.47 -24.82
C GLY A 834 10.48 -18.28 -25.13
N GLU A 835 9.77 -19.39 -25.24
CA GLU A 835 8.33 -19.47 -25.50
C GLU A 835 7.47 -19.43 -24.23
N TRP A 836 8.08 -19.48 -23.04
CA TRP A 836 7.36 -19.50 -21.78
C TRP A 836 7.16 -18.09 -21.22
N ASP A 837 5.95 -17.79 -20.76
CA ASP A 837 5.70 -16.63 -19.89
C ASP A 837 6.08 -16.99 -18.45
N ILE A 838 6.51 -16.01 -17.65
CA ILE A 838 6.98 -16.21 -16.27
C ILE A 838 6.01 -15.57 -15.28
N GLY A 839 5.54 -16.31 -14.29
CA GLY A 839 4.70 -15.83 -13.20
C GLY A 839 5.26 -16.22 -11.83
N LEU A 840 4.76 -15.55 -10.79
CA LEU A 840 5.04 -15.86 -9.39
C LEU A 840 3.73 -16.22 -8.68
N LEU A 841 3.73 -17.35 -7.97
CA LEU A 841 2.62 -17.72 -7.08
C LEU A 841 3.07 -17.60 -5.64
N SER A 842 2.35 -16.79 -4.86
CA SER A 842 2.65 -16.59 -3.43
C SER A 842 2.52 -17.89 -2.66
N ARG A 843 3.46 -18.13 -1.75
CA ARG A 843 3.45 -19.32 -0.90
C ARG A 843 2.99 -18.97 0.51
N PHE A 844 2.28 -19.91 1.12
CA PHE A 844 1.98 -19.85 2.54
C PHE A 844 3.28 -20.05 3.32
N ARG A 845 3.38 -19.33 4.43
CA ARG A 845 4.45 -19.49 5.41
C ARG A 845 3.84 -19.41 6.79
N ARG A 846 4.09 -20.42 7.60
CA ARG A 846 3.75 -20.41 9.02
C ARG A 846 4.70 -19.44 9.74
N ASP A 847 4.14 -18.51 10.50
CA ASP A 847 4.94 -17.65 11.36
C ASP A 847 5.58 -18.51 12.46
N LYS A 848 6.89 -18.34 12.66
CA LYS A 848 7.59 -18.99 13.79
C LYS A 848 7.43 -18.06 14.98
N ASP A 849 6.68 -18.50 15.99
CA ASP A 849 6.60 -17.85 17.30
C ASP A 849 7.97 -17.73 17.98
#